data_AF-G5HEV0-F1
#
_entry.id   AF-G5HEV0-F1
#
_cell.length_a   1.000
_cell.length_b   1.000
_cell.length_c   1.000
_cell.angle_alpha   90.00
_cell.angle_beta   90.00
_cell.angle_gamma   90.00
#
_symmetry.space_group_name_H-M   'P 1'
#
loop_
_entity.id
_entity.type
_entity.pdbx_description
1 polymer ?
#
loop_
_entity_poly.entity_id
_entity_poly.type
_entity_poly.pdbx_seq_one_letter_code
_entity_poly.pdbx_strand_id
1 'polypeptide(L)'
;MILDVQHYKDELKEIQNNTSVTHTTFNSLDQHLIINTKTREIQLPTDFRFLGVENDHAAKTFYFEIDRYYDGTDLSIHTCIVQYICSDGVQIAEGFYPVTEFDLDSVPDKIIFGWTVNNDVTSIPGNVFFAIRFYSITDNSFSYNFNTLEAKTSILDGMDTTKSDLLITPSILSMWEYRMNKLNASITNDIANFEDRMSAQVTVASHFANDSSDAATKSAESAAASAQALADNKAYVESQKDAFVGYNRHETDVKYANALTSSTGGSGHVTVNDAAAAPFVNLNVAGKGEQVRATGAQLMDTSRMARIHNDVVFTVREDGSILVTGNTLQNAANSAVASTNLSPGTYYVSGSVPIDNSKIFVKAKKWYSDGSSVVINDTSFVVDGTETKIDYFIQIYQGLSDFKVVVYPMLNAGPIPLPWEPYTGGKPSPSPEYPQEVIGTGTVTMGMQLLPDSALSTGYLTSADGKKDPNSIYRTIWINLLAGTYTFSVSGGAMIVKTVIDGVFGNNNTAIVDGSGYTCILASDGYLGISFRKLDSTEYTTEPQVMLNIGTRTNPWEPYTGGKPSPSSEYPQPLAITVTGAQLINPDSRNASRAICTVINDKIKIVAVDDTGWQNIHFRIGPAEKYAGKKLYLHITNMSGGTDTARAMLVWTKDNIGAVTSFFTYGKSQFGTWKEIDIPSSIPDSADTLSLYLCITEYKNDNSYPVIGTEAVFERVILSESKVDWRPYQSNTATIQLTSPLYAVEDHKDEITMTKRINRCVELEFNGSEDWGLYDSTVYKGFWLYNALPEKMNRREGFCNQLKIDTIGRKTENGLWLGPNSGNKAIYAINSQFFDDTAADKGLAAWKAHLASHPLKIVTYLDTPVETDLPAATQSALNALTTFTGTTHITITAGGAEPDVAVEYVQDTQTALENIQKNAVTPEQISEAVETYMEKNPEITLPDDILPRITALENQIADLLYKAISITSFTTNVTTAELGSTVNSLTLKWTTNKVPKSLILDSEVINTSLSQKVLTNAGITSDKTYRLTATDERNASASKTASIAFLNGCYYGVSSDVSDAAINNQLILSFTKVLSNSKARTITVNPGTDEYIYYAIPARLGTPVFKVSGFEGGFSLAKTLSFTNASGYTENYNVYRSTNKGLGNTTIDIS
;
A
#
# COMPACT_ATOMS: atom_id res chain seq x y z
N MET A 1 49.55 -21.37 -45.31
CA MET A 1 50.41 -22.56 -45.08
C MET A 1 49.48 -23.72 -44.83
N ILE A 2 49.57 -24.74 -45.68
CA ILE A 2 48.70 -25.91 -45.60
C ILE A 2 49.20 -26.76 -44.42
N LEU A 3 48.31 -27.03 -43.46
CA LEU A 3 48.70 -27.60 -42.17
C LEU A 3 48.68 -29.13 -42.17
N ASP A 4 47.75 -29.74 -42.93
CA ASP A 4 47.65 -31.17 -43.16
C ASP A 4 46.83 -31.47 -44.42
N VAL A 5 46.67 -32.76 -44.75
CA VAL A 5 45.96 -33.22 -45.96
C VAL A 5 44.47 -32.88 -45.94
N GLN A 6 43.85 -32.78 -44.77
CA GLN A 6 42.43 -32.44 -44.66
C GLN A 6 42.24 -30.94 -44.86
N HIS A 7 43.08 -30.12 -44.22
CA HIS A 7 43.11 -28.67 -44.43
C HIS A 7 43.36 -28.31 -45.91
N TYR A 8 44.27 -29.01 -46.58
CA TYR A 8 44.49 -28.88 -48.03
C TYR A 8 43.22 -29.12 -48.84
N LYS A 9 42.46 -30.18 -48.53
CA LYS A 9 41.23 -30.53 -49.26
C LYS A 9 40.08 -29.57 -48.94
N ASP A 10 40.01 -29.09 -47.71
CA ASP A 10 38.98 -28.15 -47.28
C ASP A 10 39.18 -26.79 -47.94
N GLU A 11 40.42 -26.28 -48.02
CA GLU A 11 40.75 -25.05 -48.78
C GLU A 11 40.40 -25.20 -50.27
N LEU A 12 40.73 -26.34 -50.91
CA LEU A 12 40.36 -26.59 -52.30
C LEU A 12 38.84 -26.67 -52.52
N LYS A 13 38.11 -27.23 -51.57
CA LYS A 13 36.64 -27.28 -51.63
C LYS A 13 36.04 -25.89 -51.45
N GLU A 14 36.60 -25.08 -50.56
CA GLU A 14 36.19 -23.69 -50.38
C GLU A 14 36.44 -22.87 -51.66
N ILE A 15 37.61 -23.00 -52.28
CA ILE A 15 37.93 -22.35 -53.56
C ILE A 15 36.91 -22.76 -54.63
N GLN A 16 36.60 -24.06 -54.77
CA GLN A 16 35.61 -24.52 -55.75
C GLN A 16 34.22 -23.93 -55.51
N ASN A 17 33.79 -23.81 -54.24
CA ASN A 17 32.47 -23.28 -53.92
C ASN A 17 32.37 -21.77 -54.13
N ASN A 18 33.49 -21.04 -54.00
CA ASN A 18 33.53 -19.59 -54.01
C ASN A 18 34.06 -18.99 -55.33
N THR A 19 34.59 -19.81 -56.24
CA THR A 19 35.16 -19.35 -57.52
C THR A 19 34.23 -19.72 -58.68
N SER A 20 33.75 -18.71 -59.42
CA SER A 20 33.03 -18.93 -60.69
C SER A 20 33.93 -18.54 -61.85
N VAL A 21 34.11 -19.44 -62.82
CA VAL A 21 34.93 -19.17 -64.01
C VAL A 21 34.09 -18.46 -65.06
N THR A 22 34.58 -17.34 -65.59
CA THR A 22 33.98 -16.63 -66.72
C THR A 22 34.75 -16.91 -68.01
N HIS A 23 34.04 -16.93 -69.14
CA HIS A 23 34.66 -17.14 -70.45
C HIS A 23 34.85 -15.78 -71.15
N THR A 24 36.10 -15.43 -71.45
CA THR A 24 36.50 -14.11 -71.98
C THR A 24 37.59 -14.27 -73.03
N THR A 25 37.58 -13.43 -74.07
CA THR A 25 38.68 -13.40 -75.07
C THR A 25 39.79 -12.45 -74.61
N PHE A 26 41.04 -12.89 -74.59
CA PHE A 26 42.19 -12.06 -74.20
C PHE A 26 42.78 -11.29 -75.39
N ASN A 27 42.90 -9.95 -75.28
CA ASN A 27 43.14 -9.04 -76.40
C ASN A 27 44.62 -8.77 -76.77
N SER A 28 45.61 -9.36 -76.07
CA SER A 28 47.03 -9.32 -76.46
C SER A 28 47.79 -10.51 -75.88
N LEU A 29 48.43 -11.31 -76.74
CA LEU A 29 49.09 -12.56 -76.35
C LEU A 29 50.62 -12.39 -76.44
N ASP A 30 51.18 -11.67 -75.48
CA ASP A 30 52.63 -11.62 -75.27
C ASP A 30 53.09 -12.94 -74.63
N GLN A 31 53.19 -13.99 -75.47
CA GLN A 31 53.76 -15.32 -75.20
C GLN A 31 53.02 -16.19 -74.16
N HIS A 32 52.57 -17.37 -74.60
CA HIS A 32 51.95 -18.38 -73.72
C HIS A 32 52.93 -19.47 -73.32
N LEU A 33 52.80 -19.94 -72.09
CA LEU A 33 53.48 -21.14 -71.61
C LEU A 33 52.63 -22.36 -71.96
N ILE A 34 53.17 -23.24 -72.81
CA ILE A 34 52.44 -24.40 -73.33
C ILE A 34 52.49 -25.54 -72.33
N ILE A 35 51.33 -26.07 -71.94
CA ILE A 35 51.20 -27.26 -71.11
C ILE A 35 50.95 -28.46 -72.01
N ASN A 36 51.87 -29.42 -72.00
CA ASN A 36 51.68 -30.67 -72.73
C ASN A 36 50.83 -31.62 -71.88
N THR A 37 49.58 -31.85 -72.28
CA THR A 37 48.64 -32.69 -71.52
C THR A 37 49.07 -34.14 -71.39
N LYS A 38 49.86 -34.67 -72.34
CA LYS A 38 50.33 -36.05 -72.32
C LYS A 38 51.53 -36.26 -71.40
N THR A 39 52.51 -35.36 -71.41
CA THR A 39 53.68 -35.45 -70.54
C THR A 39 53.49 -34.73 -69.20
N ARG A 40 52.44 -33.91 -69.09
CA ARG A 40 52.11 -33.05 -67.94
C ARG A 40 53.15 -31.96 -67.67
N GLU A 41 54.07 -31.72 -68.59
CA GLU A 41 55.12 -30.72 -68.45
C GLU A 41 54.64 -29.34 -68.91
N ILE A 42 55.01 -28.30 -68.16
CA ILE A 42 54.87 -26.90 -68.56
C ILE A 42 56.15 -26.49 -69.28
N GLN A 43 56.05 -26.16 -70.57
CA GLN A 43 57.20 -25.81 -71.39
C GLN A 43 57.57 -24.34 -71.18
N LEU A 44 58.73 -24.12 -70.54
CA LEU A 44 59.29 -22.79 -70.34
C LEU A 44 60.30 -22.45 -71.45
N PRO A 45 60.16 -21.30 -72.14
CA PRO A 45 61.19 -20.78 -73.05
C PRO A 45 62.55 -20.65 -72.35
N THR A 46 63.65 -20.86 -73.08
CA THR A 46 65.01 -20.81 -72.49
C THR A 46 65.42 -19.41 -72.00
N ASP A 47 64.75 -18.38 -72.51
CA ASP A 47 64.86 -16.98 -72.14
C ASP A 47 63.76 -16.52 -71.16
N PHE A 48 62.89 -17.43 -70.71
CA PHE A 48 61.84 -17.11 -69.74
C PHE A 48 62.46 -16.68 -68.41
N ARG A 49 62.19 -15.43 -68.02
CA ARG A 49 62.61 -14.87 -66.73
C ARG A 49 61.45 -14.23 -66.01
N PHE A 50 61.32 -14.57 -64.74
CA PHE A 50 60.42 -13.91 -63.82
C PHE A 50 61.12 -12.64 -63.29
N LEU A 51 60.52 -11.46 -63.53
CA LEU A 51 61.18 -10.17 -63.25
C LEU A 51 60.66 -9.46 -61.99
N GLY A 52 59.77 -10.10 -61.20
CA GLY A 52 59.32 -9.52 -59.93
C GLY A 52 60.42 -9.53 -58.87
N VAL A 53 60.46 -8.48 -58.05
CA VAL A 53 61.34 -8.34 -56.88
C VAL A 53 60.59 -8.55 -55.57
N GLU A 54 61.31 -8.77 -54.47
CA GLU A 54 60.74 -8.96 -53.12
C GLU A 54 59.66 -7.91 -52.80
N ASN A 55 58.45 -8.36 -52.40
CA ASN A 55 57.26 -7.55 -52.07
C ASN A 55 56.57 -6.78 -53.22
N ASP A 56 56.84 -7.10 -54.49
CA ASP A 56 56.11 -6.49 -55.61
C ASP A 56 54.60 -6.83 -55.57
N HIS A 57 53.75 -5.81 -55.67
CA HIS A 57 52.30 -5.98 -55.85
C HIS A 57 51.96 -6.08 -57.36
N ALA A 58 51.46 -7.23 -57.80
CA ALA A 58 51.00 -7.51 -59.17
C ALA A 58 52.09 -7.33 -60.26
N ALA A 59 53.23 -7.99 -60.08
CA ALA A 59 54.43 -7.78 -60.89
C ALA A 59 54.28 -8.14 -62.38
N LYS A 60 53.51 -9.19 -62.73
CA LYS A 60 53.22 -9.64 -64.10
C LYS A 60 52.13 -10.73 -64.13
N THR A 61 51.35 -10.82 -65.21
CA THR A 61 50.43 -11.95 -65.49
C THR A 61 51.03 -12.89 -66.54
N PHE A 62 51.03 -14.19 -66.27
CA PHE A 62 51.47 -15.22 -67.20
C PHE A 62 50.28 -15.99 -67.75
N TYR A 63 50.27 -16.19 -69.06
CA TYR A 63 49.22 -16.95 -69.71
C TYR A 63 49.70 -18.37 -70.03
N PHE A 64 48.87 -19.35 -69.70
CA PHE A 64 49.09 -20.76 -69.97
C PHE A 64 48.15 -21.22 -71.08
N GLU A 65 48.62 -22.10 -71.95
CA GLU A 65 47.82 -22.74 -72.99
C GLU A 65 47.84 -24.27 -72.82
N ILE A 66 46.67 -24.89 -72.80
CA ILE A 66 46.51 -26.35 -72.63
C ILE A 66 45.43 -26.90 -73.56
N ASP A 67 45.52 -28.18 -73.97
CA ASP A 67 44.40 -28.83 -74.68
C ASP A 67 43.15 -28.80 -73.81
N ARG A 68 42.02 -28.37 -74.40
CA ARG A 68 40.75 -28.30 -73.68
C ARG A 68 40.24 -29.67 -73.26
N TYR A 69 40.46 -30.68 -74.09
CA TYR A 69 39.97 -32.03 -73.82
C TYR A 69 41.13 -32.95 -73.45
N TYR A 70 41.05 -33.54 -72.25
CA TYR A 70 42.00 -34.53 -71.77
C TYR A 70 41.28 -35.74 -71.21
N ASP A 71 41.68 -36.93 -71.65
CA ASP A 71 41.10 -38.23 -71.25
C ASP A 71 39.56 -38.27 -71.37
N GLY A 72 39.04 -37.76 -72.50
CA GLY A 72 37.60 -37.69 -72.77
C GLY A 72 36.81 -36.66 -71.95
N THR A 73 37.49 -35.86 -71.13
CA THR A 73 36.87 -34.85 -70.25
C THR A 73 37.22 -33.44 -70.73
N ASP A 74 36.24 -32.54 -70.74
CA ASP A 74 36.46 -31.11 -70.98
C ASP A 74 37.05 -30.49 -69.70
N LEU A 75 38.25 -29.93 -69.78
CA LEU A 75 38.89 -29.31 -68.63
C LEU A 75 38.23 -27.98 -68.25
N SER A 76 37.49 -27.33 -69.16
CA SER A 76 36.94 -25.99 -68.92
C SER A 76 35.79 -25.98 -67.92
N ILE A 77 35.21 -27.14 -67.59
CA ILE A 77 34.10 -27.26 -66.62
C ILE A 77 34.60 -27.53 -65.19
N HIS A 78 35.91 -27.70 -65.01
CA HIS A 78 36.53 -27.99 -63.72
C HIS A 78 37.20 -26.75 -63.14
N THR A 79 37.29 -26.68 -61.81
CA THR A 79 37.98 -25.58 -61.12
C THR A 79 39.47 -25.66 -61.41
N CYS A 80 40.07 -24.56 -61.86
CA CYS A 80 41.50 -24.47 -62.12
C CYS A 80 42.20 -23.59 -61.09
N ILE A 81 43.38 -24.05 -60.66
CA ILE A 81 44.26 -23.31 -59.75
C ILE A 81 45.70 -23.39 -60.22
N VAL A 82 46.48 -22.37 -59.86
CA VAL A 82 47.94 -22.47 -59.81
C VAL A 82 48.34 -22.71 -58.37
N GLN A 83 48.97 -23.84 -58.08
CA GLN A 83 49.57 -24.08 -56.76
C GLN A 83 51.05 -23.76 -56.84
N TYR A 84 51.58 -23.04 -55.85
CA TYR A 84 52.96 -22.58 -55.86
C TYR A 84 53.63 -22.71 -54.49
N ILE A 85 54.95 -22.82 -54.52
CA ILE A 85 55.85 -22.82 -53.36
C ILE A 85 57.04 -21.93 -53.71
N CYS A 86 57.28 -20.90 -52.90
CA CYS A 86 58.40 -19.97 -52.98
C CYS A 86 59.39 -20.29 -51.87
N SER A 87 60.68 -20.41 -52.20
CA SER A 87 61.73 -20.67 -51.22
C SER A 87 63.09 -20.12 -51.62
N ASP A 88 63.77 -19.49 -50.66
CA ASP A 88 65.17 -19.08 -50.73
C ASP A 88 66.15 -20.18 -50.24
N GLY A 89 65.62 -21.35 -49.85
CA GLY A 89 66.37 -22.44 -49.23
C GLY A 89 66.33 -22.46 -47.70
N VAL A 90 65.74 -21.45 -47.06
CA VAL A 90 65.56 -21.35 -45.60
C VAL A 90 64.10 -21.10 -45.23
N GLN A 91 63.44 -20.17 -45.90
CA GLN A 91 62.02 -19.87 -45.75
C GLN A 91 61.22 -20.50 -46.88
N ILE A 92 59.97 -20.85 -46.58
CA ILE A 92 59.01 -21.36 -47.54
C ILE A 92 57.69 -20.59 -47.42
N ALA A 93 57.12 -20.18 -48.54
CA ALA A 93 55.76 -19.68 -48.66
C ALA A 93 55.03 -20.51 -49.72
N GLU A 94 53.80 -20.92 -49.46
CA GLU A 94 53.04 -21.77 -50.36
C GLU A 94 51.57 -21.34 -50.38
N GLY A 95 50.88 -21.62 -51.49
CA GLY A 95 49.47 -21.31 -51.61
C GLY A 95 48.86 -21.67 -52.97
N PHE A 96 47.62 -21.23 -53.14
CA PHE A 96 46.84 -21.41 -54.36
C PHE A 96 46.44 -20.06 -54.94
N TYR A 97 46.49 -19.98 -56.27
CA TYR A 97 45.88 -18.91 -57.03
C TYR A 97 44.67 -19.48 -57.79
N PRO A 98 43.42 -19.09 -57.45
CA PRO A 98 42.25 -19.51 -58.17
C PRO A 98 42.19 -18.84 -59.55
N VAL A 99 41.98 -19.63 -60.59
CA VAL A 99 41.81 -19.12 -61.95
C VAL A 99 40.33 -18.84 -62.17
N THR A 100 40.00 -17.58 -62.42
CA THR A 100 38.61 -17.10 -62.56
C THR A 100 38.19 -16.82 -64.00
N GLU A 101 39.12 -16.83 -64.96
CA GLU A 101 38.86 -16.45 -66.36
C GLU A 101 39.51 -17.44 -67.34
N PHE A 102 38.74 -17.94 -68.30
CA PHE A 102 39.21 -18.79 -69.40
C PHE A 102 38.93 -18.15 -70.76
N ASP A 103 39.89 -18.25 -71.66
CA ASP A 103 39.71 -18.00 -73.09
C ASP A 103 39.70 -19.32 -73.85
N LEU A 104 38.55 -19.60 -74.48
CA LEU A 104 38.29 -20.83 -75.23
C LEU A 104 38.18 -20.58 -76.74
N ASP A 105 38.23 -19.31 -77.16
CA ASP A 105 37.87 -18.88 -78.51
C ASP A 105 39.09 -18.43 -79.31
N SER A 106 40.13 -17.91 -78.64
CA SER A 106 41.34 -17.40 -79.30
C SER A 106 42.14 -18.48 -80.03
N VAL A 107 42.15 -19.72 -79.52
CA VAL A 107 42.81 -20.87 -80.16
C VAL A 107 41.86 -22.08 -80.12
N PRO A 108 41.47 -22.65 -81.29
CA PRO A 108 40.55 -23.77 -81.33
C PRO A 108 41.03 -24.97 -80.50
N ASP A 109 40.11 -25.58 -79.75
CA ASP A 109 40.32 -26.76 -78.90
C ASP A 109 41.36 -26.58 -77.78
N LYS A 110 41.68 -25.34 -77.42
CA LYS A 110 42.57 -24.99 -76.30
C LYS A 110 41.84 -24.21 -75.21
N ILE A 111 42.42 -24.22 -74.01
CA ILE A 111 42.10 -23.28 -72.93
C ILE A 111 43.33 -22.41 -72.73
N ILE A 112 43.11 -21.09 -72.75
CA ILE A 112 44.10 -20.11 -72.31
C ILE A 112 43.63 -19.48 -71.00
N PHE A 113 44.52 -19.34 -70.02
CA PHE A 113 44.19 -18.72 -68.74
C PHE A 113 45.38 -18.03 -68.09
N GLY A 114 45.11 -17.01 -67.28
CA GLY A 114 46.13 -16.14 -66.67
C GLY A 114 46.41 -16.44 -65.19
N TRP A 115 47.68 -16.37 -64.80
CA TRP A 115 48.12 -16.27 -63.41
C TRP A 115 48.79 -14.92 -63.18
N THR A 116 48.14 -14.04 -62.42
CA THR A 116 48.73 -12.78 -61.96
C THR A 116 49.52 -13.03 -60.69
N VAL A 117 50.79 -12.68 -60.72
CA VAL A 117 51.66 -12.93 -59.58
C VAL A 117 51.61 -11.78 -58.58
N ASN A 118 51.05 -12.09 -57.41
CA ASN A 118 50.78 -11.15 -56.34
C ASN A 118 51.87 -11.18 -55.26
N ASN A 119 51.80 -10.25 -54.30
CA ASN A 119 52.76 -10.11 -53.20
C ASN A 119 52.99 -11.45 -52.46
N ASP A 120 51.93 -12.25 -52.27
CA ASP A 120 52.03 -13.54 -51.60
C ASP A 120 53.08 -14.49 -52.24
N VAL A 121 53.26 -14.41 -53.57
CA VAL A 121 54.23 -15.19 -54.34
C VAL A 121 55.61 -14.51 -54.36
N THR A 122 55.68 -13.18 -54.38
CA THR A 122 56.95 -12.42 -54.38
C THR A 122 57.46 -12.08 -52.98
N SER A 123 56.80 -12.59 -51.95
CA SER A 123 57.12 -12.34 -50.53
C SER A 123 58.49 -12.84 -50.08
N ILE A 124 59.10 -13.77 -50.83
CA ILE A 124 60.43 -14.33 -50.56
C ILE A 124 61.27 -14.29 -51.84
N PRO A 125 62.44 -13.63 -51.86
CA PRO A 125 63.35 -13.66 -53.00
C PRO A 125 64.01 -15.04 -53.09
N GLY A 126 63.81 -15.78 -54.19
CA GLY A 126 64.24 -17.18 -54.26
C GLY A 126 63.61 -17.96 -55.41
N ASN A 127 63.65 -19.29 -55.34
CA ASN A 127 63.02 -20.14 -56.35
C ASN A 127 61.52 -20.27 -56.11
N VAL A 128 60.73 -20.13 -57.17
CA VAL A 128 59.29 -20.43 -57.17
C VAL A 128 59.06 -21.68 -57.98
N PHE A 129 58.48 -22.68 -57.32
CA PHE A 129 57.99 -23.91 -57.91
C PHE A 129 56.49 -23.80 -58.05
N PHE A 130 55.92 -24.15 -59.20
CA PHE A 130 54.48 -24.08 -59.41
C PHE A 130 53.98 -25.17 -60.32
N ALA A 131 52.70 -25.53 -60.16
CA ALA A 131 52.00 -26.50 -60.97
C ALA A 131 50.54 -26.08 -61.17
N ILE A 132 49.95 -26.50 -62.28
CA ILE A 132 48.55 -26.24 -62.61
C ILE A 132 47.72 -27.46 -62.25
N ARG A 133 46.56 -27.22 -61.62
CA ARG A 133 45.58 -28.26 -61.32
C ARG A 133 44.20 -27.89 -61.82
N PHE A 134 43.53 -28.86 -62.45
CA PHE A 134 42.10 -28.84 -62.74
C PHE A 134 41.41 -29.91 -61.89
N TYR A 135 40.36 -29.56 -61.14
CA TYR A 135 39.72 -30.52 -60.25
C TYR A 135 38.22 -30.26 -60.03
N SER A 136 37.54 -31.28 -59.52
CA SER A 136 36.21 -31.17 -58.93
C SER A 136 36.11 -32.04 -57.69
N ILE A 137 35.43 -31.54 -56.67
CA ILE A 137 35.20 -32.20 -55.38
C ILE A 137 33.69 -32.39 -55.19
N THR A 138 33.28 -33.62 -54.89
CA THR A 138 31.90 -34.00 -54.54
C THR A 138 31.97 -34.90 -53.31
N ASP A 139 31.10 -34.68 -52.32
CA ASP A 139 31.08 -35.44 -51.06
C ASP A 139 32.47 -35.56 -50.37
N ASN A 140 33.22 -34.45 -50.34
CA ASN A 140 34.58 -34.35 -49.76
C ASN A 140 35.66 -35.24 -50.44
N SER A 141 35.40 -35.76 -51.65
CA SER A 141 36.38 -36.51 -52.44
C SER A 141 36.55 -35.89 -53.84
N PHE A 142 37.76 -36.00 -54.41
CA PHE A 142 37.98 -35.55 -55.79
C PHE A 142 37.17 -36.43 -56.76
N SER A 143 36.13 -35.88 -57.34
CA SER A 143 35.39 -36.47 -58.46
C SER A 143 36.14 -36.30 -59.78
N TYR A 144 37.00 -35.28 -59.88
CA TYR A 144 37.99 -35.12 -60.96
C TYR A 144 39.27 -34.49 -60.43
N ASN A 145 40.44 -34.89 -60.96
CA ASN A 145 41.73 -34.32 -60.57
C ASN A 145 42.80 -34.54 -61.67
N PHE A 146 43.21 -33.46 -62.33
CA PHE A 146 44.33 -33.40 -63.27
C PHE A 146 45.38 -32.42 -62.75
N ASN A 147 46.66 -32.81 -62.75
CA ASN A 147 47.76 -32.00 -62.23
C ASN A 147 48.98 -32.06 -63.15
N THR A 148 49.65 -30.92 -63.37
CA THR A 148 50.94 -30.89 -64.08
C THR A 148 52.09 -31.36 -63.20
N LEU A 149 53.25 -31.61 -63.83
CA LEU A 149 54.54 -31.63 -63.12
C LEU A 149 54.90 -30.21 -62.66
N GLU A 150 55.80 -30.12 -61.69
CA GLU A 150 56.29 -28.83 -61.20
C GLU A 150 57.17 -28.15 -62.25
N ALA A 151 56.97 -26.84 -62.41
CA ALA A 151 57.84 -25.94 -63.15
C ALA A 151 58.55 -25.01 -62.17
N LYS A 152 59.74 -24.53 -62.54
CA LYS A 152 60.60 -23.74 -61.64
C LYS A 152 61.03 -22.43 -62.30
N THR A 153 60.98 -21.33 -61.54
CA THR A 153 61.57 -20.03 -61.89
C THR A 153 62.15 -19.34 -60.64
N SER A 154 62.62 -18.09 -60.73
CA SER A 154 63.24 -17.36 -59.62
C SER A 154 62.73 -15.91 -59.47
N ILE A 155 62.39 -15.49 -58.25
CA ILE A 155 62.14 -14.09 -57.85
C ILE A 155 63.49 -13.42 -57.55
N LEU A 156 63.65 -12.17 -57.98
CA LEU A 156 64.88 -11.41 -57.80
C LEU A 156 64.90 -10.70 -56.44
N ASP A 157 66.10 -10.53 -55.89
CA ASP A 157 66.31 -9.78 -54.64
C ASP A 157 66.28 -8.26 -54.90
N GLY A 158 65.64 -7.50 -53.99
CA GLY A 158 65.39 -6.06 -54.11
C GLY A 158 65.98 -5.26 -52.95
N MET A 159 66.30 -3.98 -53.16
CA MET A 159 66.80 -3.11 -52.08
C MET A 159 65.64 -2.57 -51.23
N ASP A 160 65.37 -3.22 -50.10
CA ASP A 160 64.39 -2.73 -49.11
C ASP A 160 65.10 -2.05 -47.92
N THR A 161 64.95 -0.72 -47.82
CA THR A 161 65.55 0.10 -46.75
C THR A 161 64.71 0.19 -45.49
N THR A 162 63.57 -0.52 -45.43
CA THR A 162 62.75 -0.64 -44.21
C THR A 162 63.23 -1.75 -43.28
N LYS A 163 64.18 -2.60 -43.72
CA LYS A 163 64.89 -3.58 -42.89
C LYS A 163 65.85 -2.86 -41.92
N SER A 164 65.30 -2.38 -40.80
CA SER A 164 66.04 -1.99 -39.61
C SER A 164 66.17 -3.20 -38.68
N ASP A 165 67.39 -3.72 -38.58
CA ASP A 165 67.76 -4.82 -37.70
C ASP A 165 67.71 -4.40 -36.23
N LEU A 166 66.50 -4.45 -35.67
CA LEU A 166 66.16 -5.15 -34.44
C LEU A 166 64.63 -5.20 -34.33
N LEU A 167 63.97 -5.59 -35.43
CA LEU A 167 62.77 -6.40 -35.31
C LEU A 167 63.22 -7.71 -34.68
N ILE A 168 62.90 -7.91 -33.40
CA ILE A 168 62.61 -9.26 -32.92
C ILE A 168 61.40 -9.67 -33.77
N THR A 169 61.62 -10.24 -34.96
CA THR A 169 60.65 -11.14 -35.55
C THR A 169 60.50 -12.23 -34.51
N PRO A 170 59.33 -12.35 -33.86
CA PRO A 170 59.08 -13.57 -33.17
C PRO A 170 59.22 -14.65 -34.27
N SER A 171 60.01 -15.71 -34.07
CA SER A 171 59.93 -16.93 -34.89
C SER A 171 58.45 -17.30 -35.12
N ILE A 172 58.09 -18.13 -36.11
CA ILE A 172 56.71 -18.68 -36.16
C ILE A 172 56.32 -19.14 -34.75
N LEU A 173 57.25 -19.77 -34.02
CA LEU A 173 57.13 -20.10 -32.61
C LEU A 173 56.88 -18.91 -31.69
N SER A 174 57.57 -17.77 -31.78
CA SER A 174 57.31 -16.63 -30.89
C SER A 174 56.14 -15.73 -31.34
N MET A 175 55.66 -15.85 -32.58
CA MET A 175 54.44 -15.20 -33.06
C MET A 175 53.24 -16.09 -32.72
N TRP A 176 53.43 -17.42 -32.74
CA TRP A 176 52.58 -18.39 -32.07
C TRP A 176 52.59 -18.16 -30.56
N GLU A 177 53.73 -17.92 -29.89
CA GLU A 177 53.75 -17.59 -28.46
C GLU A 177 53.05 -16.25 -28.25
N TYR A 178 53.23 -15.24 -29.07
CA TYR A 178 52.52 -13.96 -28.90
C TYR A 178 51.00 -14.12 -29.12
N ARG A 179 50.56 -14.87 -30.14
CA ARG A 179 49.14 -15.14 -30.41
C ARG A 179 48.53 -16.09 -29.40
N MET A 180 49.24 -17.14 -28.98
CA MET A 180 48.84 -18.05 -27.91
C MET A 180 48.93 -17.39 -26.54
N ASN A 181 49.81 -16.41 -26.32
CA ASN A 181 49.85 -15.61 -25.10
C ASN A 181 48.74 -14.55 -25.12
N LYS A 182 48.36 -14.01 -26.29
CA LYS A 182 47.17 -13.15 -26.45
C LYS A 182 45.87 -13.95 -26.32
N LEU A 183 45.81 -15.15 -26.89
CA LEU A 183 44.68 -16.08 -26.74
C LEU A 183 44.62 -16.61 -25.31
N ASN A 184 45.74 -17.02 -24.71
CA ASN A 184 45.81 -17.37 -23.29
C ASN A 184 45.49 -16.17 -22.42
N ALA A 185 45.90 -14.95 -22.74
CA ALA A 185 45.50 -13.76 -22.00
C ALA A 185 44.00 -13.49 -22.15
N SER A 186 43.43 -13.67 -23.35
CA SER A 186 41.98 -13.52 -23.58
C SER A 186 41.20 -14.61 -22.84
N ILE A 187 41.61 -15.87 -22.94
CA ILE A 187 41.03 -17.02 -22.25
C ILE A 187 41.21 -16.86 -20.74
N THR A 188 42.37 -16.42 -20.27
CA THR A 188 42.61 -16.14 -18.84
C THR A 188 41.73 -14.99 -18.37
N ASN A 189 41.51 -13.98 -19.20
CA ASN A 189 40.63 -12.86 -18.88
C ASN A 189 39.15 -13.29 -18.91
N ASP A 190 38.75 -14.16 -19.84
CA ASP A 190 37.39 -14.71 -19.92
C ASP A 190 37.12 -15.70 -18.79
N ILE A 191 38.11 -16.53 -18.42
CA ILE A 191 38.09 -17.39 -17.23
C ILE A 191 38.06 -16.53 -15.98
N ALA A 192 38.89 -15.50 -15.85
CA ALA A 192 38.85 -14.58 -14.72
C ALA A 192 37.52 -13.83 -14.64
N ASN A 193 36.96 -13.38 -15.76
CA ASN A 193 35.63 -12.76 -15.81
C ASN A 193 34.52 -13.77 -15.45
N PHE A 194 34.66 -15.02 -15.86
CA PHE A 194 33.72 -16.08 -15.51
C PHE A 194 33.86 -16.48 -14.04
N GLU A 195 35.08 -16.59 -13.52
CA GLU A 195 35.40 -16.84 -12.11
C GLU A 195 34.98 -15.66 -11.23
N ASP A 196 35.09 -14.41 -11.69
CA ASP A 196 34.58 -13.22 -11.01
C ASP A 196 33.05 -13.22 -11.01
N ARG A 197 32.40 -13.59 -12.13
CA ARG A 197 30.94 -13.74 -12.19
C ARG A 197 30.44 -14.91 -11.35
N MET A 198 31.14 -16.03 -11.36
CA MET A 198 30.83 -17.21 -10.55
C MET A 198 31.10 -16.91 -9.08
N SER A 199 32.21 -16.25 -8.74
CA SER A 199 32.52 -15.79 -7.40
C SER A 199 31.51 -14.76 -6.94
N ALA A 200 31.02 -13.87 -7.81
CA ALA A 200 29.93 -12.95 -7.49
C ALA A 200 28.63 -13.71 -7.23
N GLN A 201 28.27 -14.72 -8.05
CA GLN A 201 27.09 -15.55 -7.81
C GLN A 201 27.20 -16.44 -6.56
N VAL A 202 28.36 -17.04 -6.30
CA VAL A 202 28.66 -17.79 -5.08
C VAL A 202 28.69 -16.87 -3.87
N THR A 203 29.19 -15.65 -4.02
CA THR A 203 29.14 -14.61 -2.98
C THR A 203 27.70 -14.20 -2.71
N VAL A 204 26.86 -14.02 -3.73
CA VAL A 204 25.42 -13.74 -3.59
C VAL A 204 24.68 -14.91 -2.95
N ALA A 205 24.99 -16.16 -3.33
CA ALA A 205 24.40 -17.35 -2.72
C ALA A 205 24.88 -17.55 -1.27
N SER A 206 26.15 -17.25 -0.98
CA SER A 206 26.68 -17.26 0.38
C SER A 206 26.11 -16.12 1.21
N HIS A 207 25.90 -14.93 0.64
CA HIS A 207 25.19 -13.83 1.30
C HIS A 207 23.75 -14.23 1.55
N PHE A 208 23.05 -14.86 0.60
CA PHE A 208 21.68 -15.33 0.83
C PHE A 208 21.61 -16.43 1.90
N ALA A 209 22.57 -17.36 1.92
CA ALA A 209 22.68 -18.40 2.93
C ALA A 209 23.09 -17.84 4.31
N ASN A 210 24.02 -16.87 4.34
CA ASN A 210 24.45 -16.16 5.53
C ASN A 210 23.37 -15.22 6.05
N ASP A 211 22.60 -14.57 5.18
CA ASP A 211 21.46 -13.71 5.52
C ASP A 211 20.32 -14.57 6.07
N SER A 212 20.10 -15.76 5.50
CA SER A 212 19.14 -16.74 6.03
C SER A 212 19.61 -17.36 7.36
N SER A 213 20.90 -17.63 7.49
CA SER A 213 21.53 -18.11 8.74
C SER A 213 21.57 -17.03 9.81
N ASP A 214 21.81 -15.77 9.44
CA ASP A 214 21.79 -14.59 10.31
C ASP A 214 20.35 -14.27 10.69
N ALA A 215 19.37 -14.43 9.80
CA ALA A 215 17.96 -14.28 10.13
C ALA A 215 17.49 -15.37 11.10
N ALA A 216 17.95 -16.61 10.92
CA ALA A 216 17.68 -17.71 11.84
C ALA A 216 18.40 -17.50 13.19
N THR A 217 19.65 -17.04 13.17
CA THR A 217 20.46 -16.73 14.37
C THR A 217 19.86 -15.56 15.12
N LYS A 218 19.48 -14.46 14.45
CA LYS A 218 18.79 -13.30 15.04
C LYS A 218 17.41 -13.69 15.58
N SER A 219 16.69 -14.60 14.93
CA SER A 219 15.44 -15.15 15.45
C SER A 219 15.68 -16.00 16.70
N ALA A 220 16.73 -16.82 16.72
CA ALA A 220 17.10 -17.61 17.88
C ALA A 220 17.63 -16.74 19.05
N GLU A 221 18.41 -15.70 18.76
CA GLU A 221 18.86 -14.68 19.70
C GLU A 221 17.68 -13.88 20.26
N SER A 222 16.69 -13.54 19.41
CA SER A 222 15.46 -12.87 19.84
C SER A 222 14.60 -13.78 20.72
N ALA A 223 14.53 -15.08 20.42
CA ALA A 223 13.85 -16.07 21.24
C ALA A 223 14.57 -16.30 22.57
N ALA A 224 15.91 -16.37 22.57
CA ALA A 224 16.73 -16.50 23.77
C ALA A 224 16.68 -15.23 24.64
N ALA A 225 16.72 -14.04 24.04
CA ALA A 225 16.55 -12.76 24.73
C ALA A 225 15.14 -12.63 25.32
N SER A 226 14.11 -13.10 24.61
CA SER A 226 12.73 -13.15 25.13
C SER A 226 12.59 -14.13 26.30
N ALA A 227 13.24 -15.29 26.23
CA ALA A 227 13.27 -16.27 27.32
C ALA A 227 14.07 -15.76 28.54
N GLN A 228 15.19 -15.07 28.32
CA GLN A 228 15.99 -14.45 29.37
C GLN A 228 15.26 -13.26 30.00
N ALA A 229 14.63 -12.39 29.21
CA ALA A 229 13.78 -11.31 29.70
C ALA A 229 12.58 -11.84 30.50
N LEU A 230 12.00 -12.98 30.11
CA LEU A 230 10.96 -13.65 30.89
C LEU A 230 11.50 -14.18 32.24
N ALA A 231 12.70 -14.75 32.26
CA ALA A 231 13.34 -15.23 33.47
C ALA A 231 13.74 -14.06 34.40
N ASP A 232 14.29 -12.98 33.86
CA ASP A 232 14.68 -11.77 34.57
C ASP A 232 13.46 -11.01 35.09
N ASN A 233 12.38 -10.92 34.29
CA ASN A 233 11.10 -10.36 34.75
C ASN A 233 10.48 -11.21 35.86
N LYS A 234 10.58 -12.54 35.78
CA LYS A 234 10.09 -13.42 36.84
C LYS A 234 10.91 -13.25 38.13
N ALA A 235 12.24 -13.17 38.04
CA ALA A 235 13.12 -12.93 39.18
C ALA A 235 12.93 -11.52 39.78
N TYR A 236 12.76 -10.50 38.94
CA TYR A 236 12.47 -9.13 39.33
C TYR A 236 11.11 -9.04 40.04
N VAL A 237 10.04 -9.60 39.46
CA VAL A 237 8.71 -9.65 40.08
C VAL A 237 8.73 -10.36 41.44
N GLU A 238 9.49 -11.44 41.58
CA GLU A 238 9.62 -12.14 42.87
C GLU A 238 10.44 -11.33 43.89
N SER A 239 11.45 -10.57 43.45
CA SER A 239 12.22 -9.66 44.32
C SER A 239 11.44 -8.42 44.78
N GLN A 240 10.46 -7.97 43.98
CA GLN A 240 9.64 -6.79 44.27
C GLN A 240 8.37 -7.12 45.08
N LYS A 241 7.96 -8.41 45.13
CA LYS A 241 6.81 -8.88 45.92
C LYS A 241 6.95 -8.67 47.43
N ASP A 242 8.17 -8.75 47.95
CA ASP A 242 8.41 -8.61 49.40
C ASP A 242 8.55 -7.14 49.84
N ALA A 243 8.66 -6.18 48.90
CA ALA A 243 9.05 -4.80 49.20
C ALA A 243 7.95 -3.73 49.08
N PHE A 244 6.78 -3.99 48.46
CA PHE A 244 5.85 -2.89 48.14
C PHE A 244 4.36 -3.19 48.36
N VAL A 245 3.79 -2.55 49.38
CA VAL A 245 2.35 -2.53 49.69
C VAL A 245 1.69 -1.42 48.88
N GLY A 246 1.18 -1.73 47.68
CA GLY A 246 0.45 -0.72 46.87
C GLY A 246 0.43 -0.95 45.36
N TYR A 247 0.28 -2.19 44.89
CA TYR A 247 0.28 -2.49 43.46
C TYR A 247 -1.13 -2.38 42.85
N ASN A 248 -1.40 -1.27 42.14
CA ASN A 248 -2.47 -1.18 41.14
C ASN A 248 -1.88 -1.45 39.76
N ARG A 249 -2.31 -2.57 39.15
CA ARG A 249 -1.95 -3.04 37.80
C ARG A 249 -2.53 -2.11 36.71
N HIS A 250 -1.76 -1.82 35.66
CA HIS A 250 -2.33 -1.65 34.33
C HIS A 250 -2.21 -2.98 33.56
N GLU A 251 -3.36 -3.55 33.19
CA GLU A 251 -3.51 -4.81 32.43
C GLU A 251 -3.30 -4.63 30.91
N THR A 252 -3.16 -3.40 30.42
CA THR A 252 -3.19 -3.07 28.99
C THR A 252 -1.90 -3.42 28.25
N ASP A 253 -0.75 -3.34 28.90
CA ASP A 253 0.55 -3.45 28.22
C ASP A 253 1.00 -4.91 28.03
N VAL A 254 0.30 -5.86 28.65
CA VAL A 254 0.63 -7.31 28.59
C VAL A 254 -0.35 -8.07 27.69
N LYS A 255 -1.47 -7.46 27.28
CA LYS A 255 -2.56 -8.17 26.58
C LYS A 255 -2.36 -8.31 25.06
N TYR A 256 -1.42 -7.58 24.47
CA TYR A 256 -1.24 -7.50 23.01
C TYR A 256 0.16 -7.88 22.49
N ALA A 257 1.09 -8.25 23.37
CA ALA A 257 2.47 -8.56 22.99
C ALA A 257 2.61 -9.77 22.01
N ASN A 258 1.53 -10.53 21.77
CA ASN A 258 1.48 -11.69 20.87
C ASN A 258 0.30 -11.65 19.87
N ALA A 259 -0.32 -10.49 19.62
CA ALA A 259 -1.51 -10.41 18.78
C ALA A 259 -1.15 -10.14 17.30
N LEU A 260 -1.76 -10.86 16.34
CA LEU A 260 -1.64 -10.57 14.91
C LEU A 260 -2.25 -9.17 14.65
N THR A 261 -1.45 -8.22 14.20
CA THR A 261 -1.89 -6.86 13.88
C THR A 261 -2.09 -6.71 12.38
N SER A 262 -3.15 -6.00 11.98
CA SER A 262 -3.44 -5.61 10.61
C SER A 262 -3.52 -4.10 10.51
N SER A 263 -3.23 -3.55 9.34
CA SER A 263 -3.26 -2.11 9.07
C SER A 263 -4.23 -1.80 7.94
N THR A 264 -5.00 -0.73 8.07
CA THR A 264 -5.80 -0.19 6.96
C THR A 264 -5.67 1.33 6.90
N GLY A 265 -5.75 1.91 5.71
CA GLY A 265 -5.66 3.35 5.52
C GLY A 265 -6.58 3.87 4.41
N GLY A 266 -6.80 5.18 4.40
CA GLY A 266 -7.69 5.86 3.46
C GLY A 266 -7.62 7.38 3.61
N SER A 267 -7.97 8.10 2.55
CA SER A 267 -8.08 9.56 2.55
C SER A 267 -9.39 9.93 3.26
N GLY A 268 -9.31 10.65 4.39
CA GLY A 268 -10.44 11.20 5.15
C GLY A 268 -11.36 10.25 5.89
N HIS A 269 -11.47 9.01 5.41
CA HIS A 269 -12.30 7.98 5.98
C HIS A 269 -11.59 6.62 6.00
N VAL A 270 -11.61 5.96 7.17
CA VAL A 270 -11.09 4.60 7.34
C VAL A 270 -12.17 3.73 7.94
N THR A 271 -12.41 2.57 7.32
CA THR A 271 -13.33 1.55 7.81
C THR A 271 -12.58 0.28 8.17
N VAL A 272 -12.81 -0.22 9.39
CA VAL A 272 -12.34 -1.52 9.85
C VAL A 272 -13.55 -2.47 9.89
N ASN A 273 -13.52 -3.50 9.04
CA ASN A 273 -14.64 -4.43 8.85
C ASN A 273 -14.71 -5.55 9.91
N ASP A 274 -13.69 -5.68 10.77
CA ASP A 274 -13.50 -6.77 11.74
C ASP A 274 -13.28 -6.24 13.18
N ALA A 275 -14.12 -5.30 13.62
CA ALA A 275 -13.91 -4.58 14.89
C ALA A 275 -14.42 -5.34 16.13
N ALA A 276 -14.87 -6.59 15.98
CA ALA A 276 -15.63 -7.30 17.00
C ALA A 276 -14.81 -7.64 18.27
N ALA A 277 -13.48 -7.66 18.17
CA ALA A 277 -12.57 -8.01 19.27
C ALA A 277 -11.23 -7.25 19.25
N ALA A 278 -11.12 -6.20 18.42
CA ALA A 278 -9.87 -5.54 18.09
C ALA A 278 -9.78 -4.13 18.72
N PRO A 279 -9.04 -3.91 19.81
CA PRO A 279 -8.68 -2.56 20.21
C PRO A 279 -7.78 -1.94 19.14
N PHE A 280 -7.94 -0.64 18.93
CA PHE A 280 -6.98 0.13 18.17
C PHE A 280 -5.65 0.14 18.91
N VAL A 281 -4.60 -0.28 18.22
CA VAL A 281 -3.24 -0.23 18.74
C VAL A 281 -2.73 1.18 18.53
N ASN A 282 -2.77 1.64 17.26
CA ASN A 282 -2.22 2.92 16.82
C ASN A 282 -3.14 3.60 15.79
N LEU A 283 -3.37 4.90 15.93
CA LEU A 283 -4.03 5.75 14.93
C LEU A 283 -3.05 6.79 14.40
N ASN A 284 -2.70 6.68 13.12
CA ASN A 284 -1.80 7.57 12.41
C ASN A 284 -2.60 8.48 11.48
N VAL A 285 -2.37 9.79 11.55
CA VAL A 285 -3.04 10.77 10.69
C VAL A 285 -1.98 11.62 10.02
N ALA A 286 -1.91 11.55 8.69
CA ALA A 286 -1.00 12.33 7.86
C ALA A 286 -1.76 13.37 7.03
N GLY A 287 -1.35 14.63 7.08
CA GLY A 287 -1.73 15.59 6.05
C GLY A 287 -0.90 15.32 4.79
N LYS A 288 -1.52 15.20 3.60
CA LYS A 288 -0.76 15.08 2.35
C LYS A 288 0.14 16.31 2.16
N GLY A 289 1.45 16.07 2.11
CA GLY A 289 2.43 16.97 1.52
C GLY A 289 2.84 16.35 0.20
N GLU A 290 2.43 16.90 -0.94
CA GLU A 290 2.88 16.36 -2.21
C GLU A 290 4.21 16.99 -2.59
N GLN A 291 5.23 16.14 -2.68
CA GLN A 291 6.57 16.46 -3.19
C GLN A 291 6.65 15.96 -4.64
N VAL A 292 6.65 16.86 -5.62
CA VAL A 292 6.90 16.47 -7.01
C VAL A 292 8.42 16.41 -7.23
N ARG A 293 8.98 15.20 -7.23
CA ARG A 293 10.41 14.99 -7.53
C ARG A 293 10.66 15.09 -9.03
N ALA A 294 11.62 15.94 -9.42
CA ALA A 294 12.25 15.89 -10.74
C ALA A 294 13.60 15.21 -10.60
N THR A 295 13.91 14.27 -11.50
CA THR A 295 15.17 13.52 -11.51
C THR A 295 16.36 14.36 -12.01
N GLY A 296 16.10 15.52 -12.61
CA GLY A 296 17.12 16.36 -13.26
C GLY A 296 17.51 15.85 -14.64
N ALA A 297 16.78 14.86 -15.17
CA ALA A 297 16.94 14.30 -16.50
C ALA A 297 16.55 15.28 -17.62
N GLN A 298 15.70 16.26 -17.33
CA GLN A 298 15.38 17.31 -18.29
C GLN A 298 16.56 18.27 -18.49
N LEU A 299 17.06 18.36 -19.73
CA LEU A 299 18.18 19.20 -20.13
C LEU A 299 17.75 20.37 -21.03
N MET A 300 16.44 20.49 -21.31
CA MET A 300 15.87 21.52 -22.18
C MET A 300 15.37 22.73 -21.37
N ASP A 301 16.01 23.89 -21.49
CA ASP A 301 15.50 25.14 -20.92
C ASP A 301 14.37 25.73 -21.79
N THR A 302 13.14 25.50 -21.38
CA THR A 302 11.95 25.93 -22.14
C THR A 302 11.63 27.42 -21.98
N SER A 303 12.26 28.13 -21.04
CA SER A 303 11.98 29.54 -20.72
C SER A 303 12.13 30.48 -21.92
N ARG A 304 13.00 30.09 -22.87
CA ARG A 304 13.29 30.88 -24.09
C ARG A 304 12.45 30.48 -25.29
N MET A 305 11.49 29.57 -25.13
CA MET A 305 10.66 29.07 -26.24
C MET A 305 9.39 29.92 -26.48
N ALA A 306 9.07 30.86 -25.58
CA ALA A 306 7.97 31.79 -25.76
C ALA A 306 8.17 32.68 -27.00
N ARG A 307 7.21 32.69 -27.92
CA ARG A 307 7.28 33.50 -29.15
C ARG A 307 5.92 33.60 -29.84
N ILE A 308 5.75 34.64 -30.66
CA ILE A 308 4.72 34.71 -31.71
C ILE A 308 5.39 34.57 -33.08
N HIS A 309 4.97 33.61 -33.90
CA HIS A 309 5.50 33.43 -35.26
C HIS A 309 4.43 32.90 -36.21
N ASN A 310 4.27 33.58 -37.37
CA ASN A 310 3.27 33.24 -38.40
C ASN A 310 1.88 32.96 -37.80
N ASP A 311 1.39 33.90 -36.98
CA ASP A 311 0.08 33.85 -36.30
C ASP A 311 -0.14 32.68 -35.31
N VAL A 312 0.95 32.01 -34.90
CA VAL A 312 0.96 31.05 -33.79
C VAL A 312 1.69 31.62 -32.58
N VAL A 313 1.03 31.55 -31.42
CA VAL A 313 1.54 31.97 -30.11
C VAL A 313 1.99 30.75 -29.33
N PHE A 314 3.25 30.76 -28.90
CA PHE A 314 3.86 29.78 -28.00
C PHE A 314 4.03 30.45 -26.63
N THR A 315 3.31 29.96 -25.62
CA THR A 315 3.33 30.49 -24.25
C THR A 315 3.91 29.46 -23.30
N VAL A 316 5.02 29.79 -22.64
CA VAL A 316 5.62 28.97 -21.60
C VAL A 316 4.80 29.11 -20.32
N ARG A 317 4.42 28.00 -19.70
CA ARG A 317 3.70 27.93 -18.42
C ARG A 317 4.67 27.78 -17.24
N GLU A 318 4.17 27.96 -16.02
CA GLU A 318 4.98 27.87 -14.79
C GLU A 318 5.65 26.49 -14.60
N ASP A 319 5.01 25.42 -15.05
CA ASP A 319 5.55 24.06 -15.06
C ASP A 319 6.55 23.80 -16.20
N GLY A 320 6.85 24.79 -17.05
CA GLY A 320 7.73 24.65 -18.20
C GLY A 320 7.09 23.98 -19.43
N SER A 321 5.82 23.59 -19.38
CA SER A 321 5.06 23.14 -20.57
C SER A 321 4.68 24.32 -21.48
N ILE A 322 4.45 24.05 -22.78
CA ILE A 322 4.21 25.10 -23.78
C ILE A 322 2.79 25.04 -24.31
N LEU A 323 1.98 26.05 -24.01
CA LEU A 323 0.69 26.26 -24.67
C LEU A 323 0.90 26.88 -26.05
N VAL A 324 0.49 26.16 -27.09
CA VAL A 324 0.58 26.58 -28.47
C VAL A 324 -0.81 26.85 -29.03
N THR A 325 -1.05 28.07 -29.48
CA THR A 325 -2.34 28.51 -30.02
C THR A 325 -2.20 29.28 -31.32
N GLY A 326 -2.97 28.96 -32.35
CA GLY A 326 -3.00 29.75 -33.59
C GLY A 326 -3.44 28.98 -34.82
N ASN A 327 -2.96 29.41 -36.00
CA ASN A 327 -3.34 28.86 -37.30
C ASN A 327 -2.10 28.75 -38.21
N THR A 328 -1.90 27.61 -38.88
CA THR A 328 -0.82 27.38 -39.86
C THR A 328 -1.32 27.08 -41.27
N LEU A 329 -2.55 27.44 -41.65
CA LEU A 329 -3.10 27.18 -42.99
C LEU A 329 -2.26 27.84 -44.11
N GLN A 330 -1.70 29.04 -43.87
CA GLN A 330 -0.96 29.80 -44.89
C GLN A 330 0.55 29.59 -44.82
N ASN A 331 1.11 29.47 -43.61
CA ASN A 331 2.54 29.33 -43.38
C ASN A 331 2.80 28.35 -42.22
N ALA A 332 3.87 27.57 -42.30
CA ALA A 332 4.38 26.80 -41.15
C ALA A 332 4.88 27.75 -40.04
N ALA A 333 4.84 27.33 -38.79
CA ALA A 333 5.26 28.13 -37.64
C ALA A 333 6.29 27.38 -36.79
N ASN A 334 7.15 28.12 -36.07
CA ASN A 334 8.18 27.56 -35.20
C ASN A 334 8.31 28.47 -33.96
N SER A 335 8.60 27.87 -32.81
CA SER A 335 8.91 28.60 -31.57
C SER A 335 10.22 29.39 -31.68
N ALA A 336 10.54 30.14 -30.64
CA ALA A 336 11.92 30.60 -30.45
C ALA A 336 12.86 29.39 -30.24
N VAL A 337 14.11 29.55 -30.65
CA VAL A 337 15.16 28.56 -30.48
C VAL A 337 15.83 28.78 -29.14
N ALA A 338 15.89 27.72 -28.34
CA ALA A 338 16.66 27.67 -27.12
C ALA A 338 17.90 26.79 -27.34
N SER A 339 18.99 27.07 -26.61
CA SER A 339 20.30 26.46 -26.85
C SER A 339 20.84 25.86 -25.56
N THR A 340 21.51 24.71 -25.68
CA THR A 340 22.27 24.11 -24.58
C THR A 340 23.57 23.51 -25.09
N ASN A 341 24.57 23.38 -24.21
CA ASN A 341 25.79 22.66 -24.49
C ASN A 341 25.67 21.26 -23.88
N LEU A 342 25.82 20.23 -24.70
CA LEU A 342 25.78 18.83 -24.25
C LEU A 342 27.19 18.25 -24.29
N SER A 343 27.49 17.36 -23.34
CA SER A 343 28.72 16.57 -23.39
C SER A 343 28.60 15.46 -24.44
N PRO A 344 29.69 14.85 -24.89
CA PRO A 344 29.61 13.70 -25.78
C PRO A 344 28.78 12.57 -25.17
N GLY A 345 27.83 12.04 -25.90
CA GLY A 345 26.87 11.04 -25.43
C GLY A 345 25.63 10.92 -26.32
N THR A 346 24.77 9.94 -26.03
CA THR A 346 23.49 9.79 -26.72
C THR A 346 22.39 10.51 -25.95
N TYR A 347 21.49 11.19 -26.67
CA TYR A 347 20.40 11.98 -26.12
C TYR A 347 19.09 11.69 -26.85
N TYR A 348 17.98 11.96 -26.18
CA TYR A 348 16.63 11.78 -26.70
C TYR A 348 15.81 13.05 -26.53
N VAL A 349 15.07 13.45 -27.56
CA VAL A 349 14.08 14.54 -27.53
C VAL A 349 12.69 13.94 -27.59
N SER A 350 11.92 14.16 -26.51
CA SER A 350 10.54 13.74 -26.34
C SER A 350 9.62 14.96 -26.19
N GLY A 351 8.30 14.71 -26.15
CA GLY A 351 7.28 15.76 -26.22
C GLY A 351 6.65 15.97 -27.60
N SER A 352 7.00 15.12 -28.56
CA SER A 352 6.56 15.25 -29.96
C SER A 352 5.10 14.83 -30.24
N VAL A 353 4.30 14.28 -29.31
CA VAL A 353 2.81 14.22 -29.42
C VAL A 353 2.12 13.84 -28.09
N PRO A 354 0.90 14.34 -27.82
CA PRO A 354 -0.26 13.42 -27.73
C PRO A 354 -1.21 13.57 -28.93
N ILE A 355 -1.36 12.49 -29.72
CA ILE A 355 -2.59 11.99 -30.38
C ILE A 355 -3.59 13.11 -30.75
N ASP A 356 -3.39 13.87 -31.83
CA ASP A 356 -4.16 13.65 -33.08
C ASP A 356 -3.63 14.49 -34.28
N ASN A 357 -2.38 14.97 -34.24
CA ASN A 357 -1.87 15.77 -35.36
C ASN A 357 -0.39 15.54 -35.69
N SER A 358 -0.14 14.93 -36.85
CA SER A 358 1.19 14.62 -37.41
C SER A 358 1.98 15.86 -37.88
N LYS A 359 1.70 17.04 -37.31
CA LYS A 359 2.19 18.34 -37.79
C LYS A 359 2.87 19.20 -36.72
N ILE A 360 2.91 18.79 -35.44
CA ILE A 360 3.59 19.54 -34.36
C ILE A 360 4.73 18.65 -33.83
N PHE A 361 5.96 19.16 -33.84
CA PHE A 361 7.16 18.40 -33.50
C PHE A 361 8.07 19.18 -32.57
N VAL A 362 8.64 18.52 -31.57
CA VAL A 362 9.79 19.06 -30.82
C VAL A 362 11.05 18.58 -31.54
N LYS A 363 11.90 19.52 -31.96
CA LYS A 363 13.08 19.25 -32.78
C LYS A 363 14.34 19.80 -32.14
N ALA A 364 15.45 19.12 -32.40
CA ALA A 364 16.79 19.58 -32.06
C ALA A 364 17.63 19.81 -33.33
N LYS A 365 18.69 20.62 -33.21
CA LYS A 365 19.62 20.98 -34.27
C LYS A 365 21.04 21.07 -33.71
N LYS A 366 21.99 20.44 -34.38
CA LYS A 366 23.42 20.50 -34.06
C LYS A 366 24.09 21.64 -34.81
N TRP A 367 25.10 22.25 -34.20
CA TRP A 367 25.93 23.29 -34.78
C TRP A 367 27.42 22.95 -34.69
N TYR A 368 28.19 23.23 -35.73
CA TYR A 368 29.63 22.98 -35.79
C TYR A 368 30.43 24.28 -35.84
N SER A 369 31.73 24.21 -35.56
CA SER A 369 32.62 25.37 -35.45
C SER A 369 32.82 26.14 -36.76
N ASP A 370 32.55 25.53 -37.90
CA ASP A 370 32.58 26.15 -39.22
C ASP A 370 31.29 26.94 -39.57
N GLY A 371 30.31 26.93 -38.66
CA GLY A 371 29.01 27.60 -38.83
C GLY A 371 27.95 26.75 -39.52
N SER A 372 28.27 25.52 -39.93
CA SER A 372 27.29 24.57 -40.48
C SER A 372 26.35 24.03 -39.38
N SER A 373 25.14 23.63 -39.76
CA SER A 373 24.16 23.05 -38.83
C SER A 373 23.31 21.95 -39.46
N VAL A 374 22.89 20.99 -38.64
CA VAL A 374 22.09 19.83 -39.05
C VAL A 374 20.87 19.69 -38.14
N VAL A 375 19.66 19.71 -38.71
CA VAL A 375 18.42 19.42 -37.98
C VAL A 375 18.33 17.92 -37.74
N ILE A 376 18.03 17.54 -36.50
CA ILE A 376 17.88 16.15 -36.10
C ILE A 376 16.45 15.71 -36.43
N ASN A 377 16.34 14.73 -37.32
CA ASN A 377 15.05 14.19 -37.75
C ASN A 377 14.56 13.05 -36.86
N ASP A 378 15.48 12.29 -36.28
CA ASP A 378 15.22 11.20 -35.33
C ASP A 378 14.99 11.73 -33.91
N THR A 379 14.27 10.97 -33.09
CA THR A 379 14.00 11.34 -31.70
C THR A 379 15.19 11.09 -30.77
N SER A 380 16.10 10.17 -31.14
CA SER A 380 17.39 9.94 -30.48
C SER A 380 18.55 10.41 -31.36
N PHE A 381 19.60 10.98 -30.79
CA PHE A 381 20.80 11.40 -31.51
C PHE A 381 22.06 11.32 -30.64
N VAL A 382 23.21 11.19 -31.28
CA VAL A 382 24.53 11.17 -30.63
C VAL A 382 25.15 12.56 -30.70
N VAL A 383 25.77 13.06 -29.64
CA VAL A 383 26.69 14.20 -29.61
C VAL A 383 28.09 13.60 -29.49
N ASP A 384 28.99 13.90 -30.43
CA ASP A 384 30.33 13.31 -30.44
C ASP A 384 31.42 14.27 -29.92
N GLY A 385 31.03 15.51 -29.61
CA GLY A 385 31.92 16.54 -29.08
C GLY A 385 32.52 17.44 -30.14
N THR A 386 32.21 17.21 -31.42
CA THR A 386 32.50 18.16 -32.50
C THR A 386 31.47 19.29 -32.58
N GLU A 387 30.30 19.11 -31.97
CA GLU A 387 29.26 20.12 -31.90
C GLU A 387 29.59 21.25 -30.90
N THR A 388 29.35 22.49 -31.33
CA THR A 388 29.54 23.69 -30.51
C THR A 388 28.35 24.00 -29.62
N LYS A 389 27.13 23.62 -30.05
CA LYS A 389 25.89 23.73 -29.27
C LYS A 389 24.76 22.90 -29.88
N ILE A 390 23.76 22.60 -29.07
CA ILE A 390 22.49 21.99 -29.48
C ILE A 390 21.37 23.01 -29.32
N ASP A 391 20.70 23.30 -30.42
CA ASP A 391 19.51 24.14 -30.48
C ASP A 391 18.25 23.28 -30.47
N TYR A 392 17.19 23.73 -29.82
CA TYR A 392 15.89 23.06 -29.80
C TYR A 392 14.73 24.04 -29.93
N PHE A 393 13.67 23.59 -30.59
CA PHE A 393 12.49 24.38 -30.93
C PHE A 393 11.27 23.50 -31.21
N ILE A 394 10.07 24.06 -31.07
CA ILE A 394 8.84 23.44 -31.54
C ILE A 394 8.61 23.87 -32.98
N GLN A 395 8.42 22.91 -33.87
CA GLN A 395 8.11 23.09 -35.27
C GLN A 395 6.68 22.67 -35.56
N ILE A 396 5.96 23.48 -36.33
CA ILE A 396 4.57 23.24 -36.73
C ILE A 396 4.46 23.36 -38.24
N TYR A 397 4.12 22.25 -38.91
CA TYR A 397 3.91 22.24 -40.35
C TYR A 397 2.59 22.88 -40.77
N GLN A 398 2.53 23.27 -42.03
CA GLN A 398 1.38 23.95 -42.61
C GLN A 398 0.12 23.07 -42.60
N GLY A 399 -1.03 23.69 -42.38
CA GLY A 399 -2.36 23.09 -42.55
C GLY A 399 -3.07 22.70 -41.26
N LEU A 400 -2.93 23.49 -40.19
CA LEU A 400 -3.75 23.44 -38.96
C LEU A 400 -4.57 24.73 -38.84
N SER A 401 -5.87 24.66 -38.53
CA SER A 401 -6.73 25.83 -38.29
C SER A 401 -7.12 25.92 -36.81
N ASP A 402 -7.01 27.12 -36.22
CA ASP A 402 -7.48 27.50 -34.88
C ASP A 402 -7.23 26.45 -33.78
N PHE A 403 -6.00 25.94 -33.71
CA PHE A 403 -5.61 24.90 -32.76
C PHE A 403 -5.16 25.49 -31.43
N LYS A 404 -5.39 24.75 -30.34
CA LYS A 404 -4.91 25.04 -28.98
C LYS A 404 -4.44 23.74 -28.33
N VAL A 405 -3.13 23.59 -28.16
CA VAL A 405 -2.52 22.36 -27.63
C VAL A 405 -1.45 22.69 -26.60
N VAL A 406 -1.25 21.80 -25.64
CA VAL A 406 -0.14 21.88 -24.68
C VAL A 406 0.91 20.86 -25.08
N VAL A 407 2.14 21.34 -25.27
CA VAL A 407 3.31 20.53 -25.65
C VAL A 407 4.21 20.40 -24.43
N TYR A 408 4.74 19.20 -24.21
CA TYR A 408 5.60 18.86 -23.08
C TYR A 408 7.01 18.50 -23.59
N PRO A 409 7.78 19.49 -24.07
CA PRO A 409 9.08 19.21 -24.68
C PRO A 409 10.08 18.74 -23.62
N MET A 410 10.87 17.71 -23.94
CA MET A 410 11.94 17.24 -23.07
C MET A 410 13.15 16.78 -23.86
N LEU A 411 14.34 17.10 -23.35
CA LEU A 411 15.62 16.57 -23.78
C LEU A 411 16.20 15.79 -22.62
N ASN A 412 16.51 14.50 -22.80
CA ASN A 412 17.13 13.67 -21.78
C ASN A 412 18.37 12.95 -22.31
N ALA A 413 19.28 12.57 -21.41
CA ALA A 413 20.40 11.69 -21.74
C ALA A 413 19.91 10.25 -21.93
N GLY A 414 20.54 9.52 -22.85
CA GLY A 414 20.20 8.16 -23.25
C GLY A 414 19.40 8.07 -24.56
N PRO A 415 19.26 6.87 -25.14
CA PRO A 415 18.58 6.64 -26.42
C PRO A 415 17.06 6.44 -26.32
N ILE A 416 16.46 6.57 -25.13
CA ILE A 416 15.05 6.25 -24.85
C ILE A 416 14.40 7.48 -24.19
N PRO A 417 13.12 7.81 -24.49
CA PRO A 417 12.41 8.89 -23.82
C PRO A 417 12.23 8.56 -22.33
N LEU A 418 12.50 9.53 -21.47
CA LEU A 418 12.10 9.48 -20.06
C LEU A 418 10.73 10.16 -19.85
N PRO A 419 10.03 9.84 -18.73
CA PRO A 419 8.82 10.56 -18.34
C PRO A 419 9.09 12.07 -18.26
N TRP A 420 8.16 12.88 -18.75
CA TRP A 420 8.33 14.33 -18.79
C TRP A 420 8.44 14.93 -17.38
N GLU A 421 9.43 15.81 -17.18
CA GLU A 421 9.62 16.61 -15.97
C GLU A 421 10.00 18.06 -16.34
N PRO A 422 9.68 19.05 -15.49
CA PRO A 422 10.06 20.45 -15.67
C PRO A 422 11.59 20.63 -15.68
N TYR A 423 12.08 21.66 -16.36
CA TYR A 423 13.51 21.97 -16.38
C TYR A 423 13.97 22.61 -15.07
N THR A 424 14.76 21.86 -14.29
CA THR A 424 15.32 22.27 -12.99
C THR A 424 16.82 22.61 -13.11
N GLY A 425 17.28 23.03 -14.29
CA GLY A 425 18.71 23.28 -14.52
C GLY A 425 19.57 22.01 -14.63
N GLY A 426 18.95 20.86 -14.98
CA GLY A 426 19.63 19.56 -15.05
C GLY A 426 19.99 18.96 -13.69
N LYS A 427 19.34 19.42 -12.62
CA LYS A 427 19.59 18.98 -11.23
C LYS A 427 18.34 18.36 -10.61
N PRO A 428 18.47 17.32 -9.76
CA PRO A 428 17.33 16.77 -9.05
C PRO A 428 16.61 17.83 -8.20
N SER A 429 15.28 17.75 -8.13
CA SER A 429 14.45 18.53 -7.22
C SER A 429 13.72 17.59 -6.24
N PRO A 430 13.65 17.93 -4.94
CA PRO A 430 14.13 19.17 -4.31
C PRO A 430 15.65 19.19 -4.09
N SER A 431 16.25 20.37 -4.14
CA SER A 431 17.67 20.61 -3.83
C SER A 431 17.89 22.02 -3.23
N PRO A 432 19.06 22.33 -2.64
CA PRO A 432 19.31 23.63 -1.99
C PRO A 432 19.12 24.86 -2.89
N GLU A 433 19.23 24.69 -4.21
CA GLU A 433 19.10 25.77 -5.19
C GLU A 433 17.65 25.96 -5.67
N TYR A 434 16.79 24.97 -5.41
CA TYR A 434 15.36 24.99 -5.69
C TYR A 434 14.56 24.45 -4.49
N PRO A 435 14.55 25.17 -3.36
CA PRO A 435 13.74 24.80 -2.21
C PRO A 435 12.25 24.92 -2.58
N GLN A 436 11.51 23.83 -2.42
CA GLN A 436 10.05 23.84 -2.50
C GLN A 436 9.48 23.91 -1.09
N GLU A 437 8.48 24.76 -0.88
CA GLU A 437 7.75 24.82 0.38
C GLU A 437 6.97 23.53 0.61
N VAL A 438 7.11 22.95 1.81
CA VAL A 438 6.20 21.91 2.30
C VAL A 438 4.98 22.63 2.84
N ILE A 439 3.93 22.75 2.04
CA ILE A 439 2.62 23.18 2.52
C ILE A 439 1.91 21.91 3.02
N GLY A 440 1.69 21.81 4.33
CA GLY A 440 0.82 20.78 4.89
C GLY A 440 -0.63 21.08 4.48
N THR A 441 -1.20 20.27 3.58
CA THR A 441 -2.54 20.54 3.01
C THR A 441 -3.68 19.74 3.65
N GLY A 442 -3.53 19.27 4.89
CA GLY A 442 -4.71 19.13 5.77
C GLY A 442 -5.17 20.52 6.18
N THR A 443 -6.46 20.78 6.40
CA THR A 443 -7.00 22.14 6.64
C THR A 443 -6.44 22.79 7.92
N VAL A 444 -5.21 23.31 7.83
CA VAL A 444 -4.61 24.24 8.77
C VAL A 444 -4.91 25.62 8.20
N THR A 445 -5.86 26.32 8.81
CA THR A 445 -6.05 27.74 8.49
C THR A 445 -4.99 28.54 9.26
N MET A 446 -4.44 29.57 8.61
CA MET A 446 -3.50 30.50 9.24
C MET A 446 -4.22 31.67 9.94
N GLY A 447 -5.56 31.68 9.95
CA GLY A 447 -6.36 32.80 10.44
C GLY A 447 -6.25 34.06 9.57
N MET A 448 -5.90 33.92 8.29
CA MET A 448 -5.81 35.01 7.33
C MET A 448 -7.17 35.46 6.78
N GLN A 449 -8.19 34.59 6.83
CA GLN A 449 -9.55 34.93 6.41
C GLN A 449 -10.16 35.95 7.39
N LEU A 450 -10.64 37.06 6.83
CA LEU A 450 -11.31 38.14 7.59
C LEU A 450 -12.83 38.07 7.51
N LEU A 451 -13.40 37.29 6.60
CA LEU A 451 -14.84 37.30 6.30
C LEU A 451 -15.60 36.22 7.08
N PRO A 452 -16.38 36.56 8.14
CA PRO A 452 -17.30 35.61 8.76
C PRO A 452 -18.47 35.29 7.82
N ASP A 453 -19.05 34.10 7.93
CA ASP A 453 -20.21 33.67 7.11
C ASP A 453 -21.38 34.68 7.20
N SER A 454 -21.57 35.32 8.35
CA SER A 454 -22.61 36.35 8.55
C SER A 454 -22.38 37.65 7.76
N ALA A 455 -21.17 37.89 7.25
CA ALA A 455 -20.85 39.08 6.47
C ALA A 455 -21.09 38.91 4.96
N LEU A 456 -21.34 37.68 4.50
CA LEU A 456 -21.73 37.37 3.14
C LEU A 456 -23.25 37.21 3.06
N SER A 457 -23.90 37.88 2.11
CA SER A 457 -25.34 37.74 1.93
C SER A 457 -25.77 37.92 0.48
N THR A 458 -26.95 37.40 0.15
CA THR A 458 -27.62 37.63 -1.14
C THR A 458 -27.88 39.11 -1.38
N GLY A 459 -27.83 39.51 -2.65
CA GLY A 459 -28.12 40.87 -3.10
C GLY A 459 -26.90 41.70 -3.46
N TYR A 460 -27.12 42.87 -4.06
CA TYR A 460 -26.07 43.87 -4.34
C TYR A 460 -26.35 45.19 -3.64
N LEU A 461 -25.29 45.97 -3.37
CA LEU A 461 -25.35 47.24 -2.65
C LEU A 461 -26.10 48.32 -3.44
N THR A 462 -26.98 49.05 -2.74
CA THR A 462 -27.76 50.17 -3.30
C THR A 462 -27.38 51.52 -2.72
N SER A 463 -26.66 51.55 -1.59
CA SER A 463 -26.19 52.79 -0.95
C SER A 463 -24.97 52.55 -0.05
N ALA A 464 -24.36 53.66 0.40
CA ALA A 464 -23.17 53.67 1.25
C ALA A 464 -23.42 53.19 2.70
N ASP A 465 -24.68 53.02 3.11
CA ASP A 465 -25.09 52.54 4.44
C ASP A 465 -25.25 51.00 4.49
N GLY A 466 -24.92 50.29 3.41
CA GLY A 466 -24.96 48.83 3.37
C GLY A 466 -26.31 48.23 3.01
N LYS A 467 -27.29 49.04 2.57
CA LYS A 467 -28.56 48.52 2.03
C LYS A 467 -28.33 47.71 0.76
N LYS A 468 -29.13 46.64 0.60
CA LYS A 468 -29.01 45.66 -0.48
C LYS A 468 -30.36 45.46 -1.16
N ASP A 469 -30.34 45.24 -2.46
CA ASP A 469 -31.47 44.72 -3.24
C ASP A 469 -31.53 43.18 -3.14
N PRO A 470 -32.71 42.53 -3.14
CA PRO A 470 -32.83 41.08 -2.92
C PRO A 470 -32.46 40.19 -4.12
N ASN A 471 -31.84 40.69 -5.19
CA ASN A 471 -31.53 39.90 -6.37
C ASN A 471 -30.55 38.72 -6.09
N SER A 472 -31.04 37.49 -6.31
CA SER A 472 -30.38 36.21 -6.03
C SER A 472 -29.14 35.90 -6.86
N ILE A 473 -28.93 36.59 -7.99
CA ILE A 473 -27.73 36.44 -8.83
C ILE A 473 -26.49 37.01 -8.13
N TYR A 474 -26.68 37.98 -7.23
CA TYR A 474 -25.60 38.70 -6.57
C TYR A 474 -25.32 38.16 -5.17
N ARG A 475 -24.07 38.35 -4.77
CA ARG A 475 -23.60 38.24 -3.39
C ARG A 475 -22.89 39.51 -2.99
N THR A 476 -23.00 39.86 -1.72
CA THR A 476 -22.36 41.05 -1.14
C THR A 476 -21.64 40.68 0.14
N ILE A 477 -20.35 41.02 0.20
CA ILE A 477 -19.65 41.13 1.47
C ILE A 477 -19.90 42.51 2.08
N TRP A 478 -20.15 42.56 3.38
CA TRP A 478 -20.30 43.80 4.13
C TRP A 478 -19.69 43.64 5.52
N ILE A 479 -18.55 44.27 5.76
CA ILE A 479 -17.76 44.05 6.97
C ILE A 479 -17.05 45.34 7.42
N ASN A 480 -16.93 45.53 8.73
CA ASN A 480 -16.18 46.65 9.32
C ASN A 480 -14.72 46.24 9.53
N LEU A 481 -13.78 47.04 9.02
CA LEU A 481 -12.34 46.77 9.03
C LEU A 481 -11.57 48.02 9.48
N LEU A 482 -10.34 47.83 9.95
CA LEU A 482 -9.43 48.93 10.23
C LEU A 482 -8.89 49.55 8.93
N ALA A 483 -8.27 50.72 9.02
CA ALA A 483 -7.52 51.30 7.91
C ALA A 483 -6.42 50.32 7.45
N GLY A 484 -6.35 50.03 6.15
CA GLY A 484 -5.47 49.00 5.64
C GLY A 484 -5.68 48.67 4.17
N THR A 485 -4.81 47.81 3.64
CA THR A 485 -4.94 47.25 2.28
C THR A 485 -5.49 45.83 2.37
N TYR A 486 -6.49 45.52 1.56
CA TYR A 486 -7.20 44.25 1.58
C TYR A 486 -7.35 43.68 0.16
N THR A 487 -7.23 42.37 0.03
CA THR A 487 -7.48 41.64 -1.22
C THR A 487 -8.69 40.72 -1.07
N PHE A 488 -9.65 40.86 -1.98
CA PHE A 488 -10.82 40.00 -2.16
C PHE A 488 -10.59 39.02 -3.31
N SER A 489 -10.85 37.74 -3.12
CA SER A 489 -10.86 36.74 -4.20
C SER A 489 -12.01 35.74 -4.04
N VAL A 490 -12.35 35.05 -5.11
CA VAL A 490 -13.43 34.08 -5.15
C VAL A 490 -13.11 32.95 -6.13
N SER A 491 -13.35 31.72 -5.69
CA SER A 491 -13.16 30.52 -6.52
C SER A 491 -14.11 30.53 -7.72
N GLY A 492 -13.59 30.19 -8.90
CA GLY A 492 -14.34 30.20 -10.17
C GLY A 492 -14.49 31.59 -10.81
N GLY A 493 -13.91 32.64 -10.22
CA GLY A 493 -13.98 34.00 -10.71
C GLY A 493 -15.36 34.68 -10.54
N ALA A 494 -15.38 36.01 -10.66
CA ALA A 494 -16.60 36.80 -10.51
C ALA A 494 -16.50 38.17 -11.23
N MET A 495 -17.66 38.79 -11.41
CA MET A 495 -17.79 40.19 -11.79
C MET A 495 -18.14 41.02 -10.55
N ILE A 496 -17.26 41.94 -10.16
CA ILE A 496 -17.54 42.93 -9.12
C ILE A 496 -18.35 44.08 -9.73
N VAL A 497 -19.50 44.38 -9.13
CA VAL A 497 -20.49 45.31 -9.70
C VAL A 497 -20.75 46.56 -8.86
N LYS A 498 -20.51 46.49 -7.55
CA LYS A 498 -20.68 47.62 -6.62
C LYS A 498 -19.63 47.53 -5.53
N THR A 499 -19.19 48.69 -5.06
CA THR A 499 -18.28 48.78 -3.91
C THR A 499 -18.68 49.90 -2.97
N VAL A 500 -18.40 49.73 -1.69
CA VAL A 500 -18.33 50.81 -0.71
C VAL A 500 -16.95 50.75 -0.07
N ILE A 501 -16.15 51.78 -0.28
CA ILE A 501 -14.80 51.93 0.25
C ILE A 501 -14.71 53.34 0.84
N ASP A 502 -14.24 53.48 2.07
CA ASP A 502 -14.18 54.77 2.80
C ASP A 502 -15.53 55.52 2.83
N GLY A 503 -16.63 54.77 2.97
CA GLY A 503 -17.99 55.33 3.00
C GLY A 503 -18.50 55.86 1.64
N VAL A 504 -17.76 55.66 0.55
CA VAL A 504 -18.14 56.09 -0.80
C VAL A 504 -18.75 54.92 -1.56
N PHE A 505 -20.03 55.06 -1.94
CA PHE A 505 -20.71 54.10 -2.81
C PHE A 505 -20.35 54.32 -4.27
N GLY A 506 -19.87 53.27 -4.93
CA GLY A 506 -19.43 53.29 -6.32
C GLY A 506 -20.00 52.16 -7.17
N ASN A 507 -20.22 52.47 -8.45
CA ASN A 507 -20.43 51.45 -9.46
C ASN A 507 -19.08 50.84 -9.85
N ASN A 508 -19.05 49.53 -10.03
CA ASN A 508 -17.86 48.80 -10.44
C ASN A 508 -18.21 47.84 -11.59
N ASN A 509 -17.24 47.44 -12.39
CA ASN A 509 -17.42 46.46 -13.47
C ASN A 509 -16.11 45.72 -13.73
N THR A 510 -15.52 45.19 -12.66
CA THR A 510 -14.23 44.50 -12.72
C THR A 510 -14.46 42.98 -12.73
N ALA A 511 -14.07 42.34 -13.81
CA ALA A 511 -13.97 40.89 -13.88
C ALA A 511 -12.71 40.42 -13.16
N ILE A 512 -12.87 39.54 -12.19
CA ILE A 512 -11.78 38.76 -11.59
C ILE A 512 -11.88 37.34 -12.12
N VAL A 513 -10.82 36.86 -12.77
CA VAL A 513 -10.71 35.46 -13.19
C VAL A 513 -10.35 34.60 -11.98
N ASP A 514 -10.61 33.29 -12.07
CA ASP A 514 -10.29 32.36 -10.99
C ASP A 514 -8.81 32.47 -10.55
N GLY A 515 -8.57 32.44 -9.25
CA GLY A 515 -7.26 32.67 -8.63
C GLY A 515 -6.77 34.14 -8.59
N SER A 516 -7.45 35.09 -9.25
CA SER A 516 -7.12 36.53 -9.20
C SER A 516 -7.84 37.28 -8.08
N GLY A 517 -7.23 38.36 -7.60
CA GLY A 517 -7.75 39.17 -6.50
C GLY A 517 -8.08 40.61 -6.88
N TYR A 518 -9.11 41.16 -6.25
CA TYR A 518 -9.43 42.58 -6.25
C TYR A 518 -8.87 43.22 -4.99
N THR A 519 -7.88 44.10 -5.16
CA THR A 519 -7.23 44.79 -4.03
C THR A 519 -7.84 46.18 -3.84
N CYS A 520 -8.14 46.54 -2.60
CA CYS A 520 -8.65 47.86 -2.21
C CYS A 520 -7.94 48.37 -0.96
N ILE A 521 -8.00 49.69 -0.75
CA ILE A 521 -7.39 50.37 0.40
C ILE A 521 -8.50 51.11 1.15
N LEU A 522 -8.61 50.90 2.46
CA LEU A 522 -9.39 51.76 3.36
C LEU A 522 -8.44 52.78 3.99
N ALA A 523 -8.70 54.07 3.78
CA ALA A 523 -7.92 55.17 4.36
C ALA A 523 -8.23 55.41 5.84
N SER A 524 -9.38 54.96 6.32
CA SER A 524 -9.80 55.05 7.72
C SER A 524 -10.61 53.81 8.13
N ASP A 525 -10.67 53.52 9.43
CA ASP A 525 -11.52 52.45 9.97
C ASP A 525 -12.97 52.63 9.49
N GLY A 526 -13.58 51.57 8.97
CA GLY A 526 -14.91 51.67 8.38
C GLY A 526 -15.37 50.42 7.64
N TYR A 527 -16.54 50.52 7.00
CA TYR A 527 -17.13 49.40 6.27
C TYR A 527 -16.52 49.23 4.88
N LEU A 528 -16.12 48.00 4.58
CA LEU A 528 -15.85 47.51 3.23
C LEU A 528 -17.09 46.75 2.71
N GLY A 529 -17.62 47.22 1.59
CA GLY A 529 -18.70 46.56 0.86
C GLY A 529 -18.26 46.17 -0.53
N ILE A 530 -18.45 44.91 -0.93
CA ILE A 530 -18.20 44.46 -2.32
C ILE A 530 -19.35 43.57 -2.76
N SER A 531 -20.05 43.98 -3.81
CA SER A 531 -21.08 43.16 -4.47
C SER A 531 -20.52 42.55 -5.74
N PHE A 532 -20.77 41.26 -5.93
CA PHE A 532 -20.28 40.50 -7.06
C PHE A 532 -21.30 39.46 -7.55
N ARG A 533 -21.09 38.95 -8.75
CA ARG A 533 -21.86 37.85 -9.36
C ARG A 533 -20.97 36.97 -10.21
N LYS A 534 -21.46 35.81 -10.66
CA LYS A 534 -20.74 35.00 -11.66
C LYS A 534 -20.52 35.80 -12.95
N LEU A 535 -19.42 35.49 -13.65
CA LEU A 535 -19.07 36.10 -14.94
C LEU A 535 -20.16 35.85 -16.00
N ASP A 536 -20.77 34.66 -15.97
CA ASP A 536 -21.87 34.27 -16.86
C ASP A 536 -23.26 34.82 -16.44
N SER A 537 -23.34 35.53 -15.30
CA SER A 537 -24.58 36.08 -14.74
C SER A 537 -25.61 35.05 -14.26
N THR A 538 -25.24 33.79 -14.13
CA THR A 538 -26.11 32.75 -13.56
C THR A 538 -26.20 32.87 -12.04
N GLU A 539 -27.24 32.26 -11.45
CA GLU A 539 -27.38 32.21 -9.99
C GLU A 539 -26.35 31.27 -9.35
N TYR A 540 -26.00 31.56 -8.09
CA TYR A 540 -25.22 30.65 -7.25
C TYR A 540 -26.13 29.55 -6.69
N THR A 541 -25.90 28.30 -7.12
CA THR A 541 -26.59 27.09 -6.60
C THR A 541 -26.00 26.63 -5.26
N THR A 542 -24.76 27.01 -4.99
CA THR A 542 -24.04 26.86 -3.73
C THR A 542 -23.35 28.18 -3.41
N GLU A 543 -23.19 28.49 -2.11
CA GLU A 543 -22.54 29.74 -1.71
C GLU A 543 -21.07 29.76 -2.16
N PRO A 544 -20.58 30.86 -2.78
CA PRO A 544 -19.23 30.90 -3.30
C PRO A 544 -18.18 30.93 -2.17
N GLN A 545 -17.06 30.24 -2.40
CA GLN A 545 -15.87 30.31 -1.55
C GLN A 545 -15.14 31.64 -1.78
N VAL A 546 -15.38 32.59 -0.88
CA VAL A 546 -14.84 33.96 -0.92
C VAL A 546 -13.72 34.11 0.10
N MET A 547 -12.58 34.64 -0.32
CA MET A 547 -11.45 34.98 0.55
C MET A 547 -11.30 36.50 0.65
N LEU A 548 -11.14 36.98 1.88
CA LEU A 548 -10.77 38.36 2.17
C LEU A 548 -9.57 38.35 3.13
N ASN A 549 -8.43 38.88 2.70
CA ASN A 549 -7.20 38.93 3.50
C ASN A 549 -6.54 40.31 3.47
N ILE A 550 -5.64 40.56 4.43
CA ILE A 550 -4.80 41.76 4.46
C ILE A 550 -3.70 41.64 3.38
N GLY A 551 -3.35 42.77 2.75
CA GLY A 551 -2.24 42.89 1.81
C GLY A 551 -2.70 43.01 0.35
N THR A 552 -1.77 42.72 -0.56
CA THR A 552 -1.95 42.90 -2.03
C THR A 552 -1.88 41.58 -2.81
N ARG A 553 -1.86 40.46 -2.08
CA ARG A 553 -1.70 39.10 -2.63
C ARG A 553 -2.92 38.28 -2.30
N THR A 554 -3.33 37.48 -3.27
CA THR A 554 -4.39 36.50 -3.06
C THR A 554 -3.85 35.36 -2.23
N ASN A 555 -4.61 34.99 -1.20
CA ASN A 555 -4.41 33.75 -0.48
C ASN A 555 -5.45 32.71 -0.96
N PRO A 556 -5.14 31.41 -0.88
CA PRO A 556 -6.13 30.37 -1.04
C PRO A 556 -7.30 30.58 -0.06
N TRP A 557 -8.49 30.13 -0.46
CA TRP A 557 -9.64 30.20 0.42
C TRP A 557 -9.42 29.32 1.66
N GLU A 558 -9.72 29.87 2.83
CA GLU A 558 -9.79 29.14 4.10
C GLU A 558 -11.05 29.57 4.90
N PRO A 559 -11.58 28.71 5.78
CA PRO A 559 -12.73 29.05 6.61
C PRO A 559 -12.40 30.16 7.63
N TYR A 560 -13.40 30.96 8.01
CA TYR A 560 -13.20 32.03 9.00
C TYR A 560 -13.11 31.50 10.43
N THR A 561 -11.97 31.72 11.06
CA THR A 561 -11.65 31.30 12.43
C THR A 561 -11.36 32.49 13.34
N GLY A 562 -12.06 33.61 13.15
CA GLY A 562 -11.86 34.80 13.99
C GLY A 562 -10.46 35.41 13.89
N GLY A 563 -9.73 35.14 12.80
CA GLY A 563 -8.34 35.59 12.61
C GLY A 563 -7.29 34.72 13.30
N LYS A 564 -7.63 33.50 13.72
CA LYS A 564 -6.73 32.62 14.49
C LYS A 564 -6.49 31.29 13.77
N PRO A 565 -5.30 30.68 13.91
CA PRO A 565 -5.06 29.38 13.30
C PRO A 565 -6.02 28.31 13.80
N SER A 566 -6.36 27.32 12.97
CA SER A 566 -7.09 26.11 13.37
C SER A 566 -6.43 24.91 12.69
N PRO A 567 -6.20 23.78 13.41
CA PRO A 567 -6.57 23.55 14.81
C PRO A 567 -5.76 24.38 15.82
N SER A 568 -6.45 24.99 16.79
CA SER A 568 -5.87 25.70 17.95
C SER A 568 -6.69 25.44 19.22
N SER A 569 -6.21 25.89 20.38
CA SER A 569 -6.96 25.82 21.63
C SER A 569 -8.29 26.58 21.59
N GLU A 570 -8.38 27.61 20.75
CA GLU A 570 -9.58 28.45 20.58
C GLU A 570 -10.48 27.97 19.44
N TYR A 571 -9.90 27.34 18.42
CA TYR A 571 -10.62 26.74 17.29
C TYR A 571 -10.16 25.28 17.11
N PRO A 572 -10.63 24.35 17.95
CA PRO A 572 -10.25 22.95 17.85
C PRO A 572 -10.93 22.26 16.67
N GLN A 573 -10.23 21.32 16.04
CA GLN A 573 -10.79 20.50 14.97
C GLN A 573 -11.26 19.13 15.50
N PRO A 574 -12.51 18.71 15.23
CA PRO A 574 -13.02 17.43 15.73
C PRO A 574 -12.60 16.24 14.84
N LEU A 575 -12.05 15.20 15.48
CA LEU A 575 -11.81 13.86 14.94
C LEU A 575 -12.84 12.90 15.55
N ALA A 576 -13.71 12.29 14.73
CA ALA A 576 -14.78 11.42 15.21
C ALA A 576 -14.46 9.93 14.97
N ILE A 577 -14.60 9.11 16.01
CA ILE A 577 -14.42 7.66 15.98
C ILE A 577 -15.77 7.02 16.32
N THR A 578 -16.39 6.34 15.35
CA THR A 578 -17.73 5.76 15.47
C THR A 578 -17.70 4.24 15.32
N VAL A 579 -18.16 3.52 16.33
CA VAL A 579 -18.34 2.05 16.27
C VAL A 579 -19.80 1.74 16.02
N THR A 580 -20.11 0.90 15.03
CA THR A 580 -21.49 0.46 14.73
C THR A 580 -21.57 -1.06 14.77
N GLY A 581 -22.62 -1.61 15.38
CA GLY A 581 -22.89 -3.06 15.37
C GLY A 581 -23.32 -3.58 13.98
N ALA A 582 -23.38 -4.90 13.81
CA ALA A 582 -23.70 -5.57 12.53
C ALA A 582 -25.10 -5.27 11.99
N GLN A 583 -26.02 -4.82 12.84
CA GLN A 583 -27.35 -4.37 12.40
C GLN A 583 -27.22 -2.99 11.75
N LEU A 584 -27.58 -2.89 10.47
CA LEU A 584 -27.49 -1.64 9.70
C LEU A 584 -28.76 -0.78 9.80
N ILE A 585 -29.87 -1.33 10.30
CA ILE A 585 -31.13 -0.60 10.42
C ILE A 585 -31.12 0.24 11.70
N ASN A 586 -30.93 1.56 11.57
CA ASN A 586 -31.15 2.49 12.67
C ASN A 586 -32.66 2.84 12.78
N PRO A 587 -33.36 2.44 13.86
CA PRO A 587 -34.79 2.73 14.01
C PRO A 587 -35.11 4.23 14.05
N ASP A 588 -34.17 5.09 14.43
CA ASP A 588 -34.35 6.55 14.50
C ASP A 588 -34.16 7.25 13.15
N SER A 589 -33.61 6.55 12.16
CA SER A 589 -33.49 7.05 10.78
C SER A 589 -34.79 6.91 9.97
N ARG A 590 -35.90 6.56 10.63
CA ARG A 590 -37.16 6.18 10.00
C ARG A 590 -37.90 7.39 9.44
N ASN A 591 -38.43 7.26 8.23
CA ASN A 591 -39.26 8.26 7.59
C ASN A 591 -40.47 7.60 6.92
N ALA A 592 -41.67 8.05 7.26
CA ALA A 592 -42.89 7.45 6.76
C ALA A 592 -43.48 8.25 5.59
N SER A 593 -43.90 7.54 4.55
CA SER A 593 -44.69 8.09 3.45
C SER A 593 -46.12 7.57 3.60
N ARG A 594 -47.04 8.47 3.97
CA ARG A 594 -48.49 8.21 4.10
C ARG A 594 -48.85 6.98 4.98
N ALA A 595 -47.95 6.64 5.89
CA ALA A 595 -48.09 5.59 6.89
C ALA A 595 -47.68 6.12 8.27
N ILE A 596 -48.14 5.48 9.33
CA ILE A 596 -47.68 5.70 10.71
C ILE A 596 -46.81 4.51 11.08
N CYS A 597 -45.64 4.76 11.68
CA CYS A 597 -44.79 3.70 12.20
C CYS A 597 -44.61 3.79 13.71
N THR A 598 -44.64 2.62 14.35
CA THR A 598 -44.30 2.45 15.76
C THR A 598 -43.31 1.30 15.91
N VAL A 599 -42.22 1.53 16.64
CA VAL A 599 -41.22 0.50 16.95
C VAL A 599 -41.40 0.10 18.42
N ILE A 600 -41.71 -1.17 18.69
CA ILE A 600 -41.91 -1.70 20.05
C ILE A 600 -41.30 -3.10 20.13
N ASN A 601 -40.43 -3.35 21.11
CA ASN A 601 -39.85 -4.67 21.40
C ASN A 601 -39.47 -5.45 20.13
N ASP A 602 -38.63 -4.84 19.28
CA ASP A 602 -38.02 -5.48 18.11
C ASP A 602 -38.99 -5.73 16.93
N LYS A 603 -40.14 -5.06 16.98
CA LYS A 603 -41.16 -5.09 15.93
C LYS A 603 -41.36 -3.70 15.33
N ILE A 604 -41.47 -3.65 14.01
CA ILE A 604 -41.80 -2.44 13.24
C ILE A 604 -43.26 -2.56 12.83
N LYS A 605 -44.15 -1.84 13.54
CA LYS A 605 -45.56 -1.71 13.17
C LYS A 605 -45.71 -0.57 12.16
N ILE A 606 -46.46 -0.83 11.10
CA ILE A 606 -46.87 0.13 10.07
C ILE A 606 -48.40 0.16 10.05
N VAL A 607 -48.98 1.35 10.03
CA VAL A 607 -50.43 1.58 9.92
C VAL A 607 -50.67 2.50 8.73
N ALA A 608 -51.57 2.13 7.83
CA ALA A 608 -51.95 2.97 6.70
C ALA A 608 -52.72 4.21 7.19
N VAL A 609 -52.46 5.38 6.59
CA VAL A 609 -53.18 6.62 6.95
C VAL A 609 -54.48 6.78 6.15
N ASP A 610 -54.52 6.23 4.93
CA ASP A 610 -55.69 6.20 4.06
C ASP A 610 -55.60 5.03 3.06
N ASP A 611 -56.61 4.89 2.20
CA ASP A 611 -56.78 3.76 1.29
C ASP A 611 -56.12 3.97 -0.10
N THR A 612 -55.28 5.00 -0.26
CA THR A 612 -54.73 5.42 -1.55
C THR A 612 -53.21 5.68 -1.51
N GLY A 613 -52.54 5.40 -2.63
CA GLY A 613 -51.13 5.74 -2.82
C GLY A 613 -50.15 4.84 -2.06
N TRP A 614 -48.87 5.22 -2.05
CA TRP A 614 -47.78 4.36 -1.60
C TRP A 614 -47.52 4.49 -0.09
N GLN A 615 -48.07 3.54 0.67
CA GLN A 615 -47.93 3.42 2.14
C GLN A 615 -46.66 2.64 2.48
N ASN A 616 -45.62 3.36 2.95
CA ASN A 616 -44.35 2.76 3.31
C ASN A 616 -43.64 3.49 4.46
N ILE A 617 -42.70 2.79 5.07
CA ILE A 617 -41.63 3.41 5.86
C ILE A 617 -40.28 3.07 5.24
N HIS A 618 -39.35 4.02 5.26
CA HIS A 618 -37.96 3.77 4.92
C HIS A 618 -37.01 4.06 6.07
N PHE A 619 -35.92 3.31 6.10
CA PHE A 619 -34.78 3.47 7.00
C PHE A 619 -33.56 3.82 6.17
N ARG A 620 -32.85 4.89 6.57
CA ARG A 620 -31.60 5.29 5.93
C ARG A 620 -30.48 4.38 6.41
N ILE A 621 -29.83 3.68 5.49
CA ILE A 621 -28.77 2.71 5.80
C ILE A 621 -27.39 3.38 5.79
N GLY A 622 -27.14 4.28 4.83
CA GLY A 622 -25.90 5.05 4.74
C GLY A 622 -25.64 5.60 3.34
N PRO A 623 -24.46 6.21 3.11
CA PRO A 623 -24.09 6.80 1.82
C PRO A 623 -24.01 5.73 0.73
N ALA A 624 -24.39 6.10 -0.50
CA ALA A 624 -24.54 5.14 -1.58
C ALA A 624 -23.22 4.44 -1.96
N GLU A 625 -22.15 5.23 -2.01
CA GLU A 625 -20.78 4.80 -2.33
C GLU A 625 -20.25 3.70 -1.40
N LYS A 626 -20.70 3.69 -0.14
CA LYS A 626 -20.28 2.67 0.84
C LYS A 626 -20.72 1.25 0.46
N TYR A 627 -21.85 1.12 -0.25
CA TYR A 627 -22.51 -0.16 -0.48
C TYR A 627 -22.54 -0.57 -1.95
N ALA A 628 -22.17 0.31 -2.88
CA ALA A 628 -22.13 -0.01 -4.31
C ALA A 628 -21.22 -1.22 -4.59
N GLY A 629 -21.73 -2.19 -5.35
CA GLY A 629 -21.01 -3.42 -5.70
C GLY A 629 -20.84 -4.43 -4.56
N LYS A 630 -21.37 -4.16 -3.36
CA LYS A 630 -21.28 -5.06 -2.20
C LYS A 630 -22.43 -6.06 -2.15
N LYS A 631 -22.34 -6.99 -1.21
CA LYS A 631 -23.37 -7.98 -0.91
C LYS A 631 -23.95 -7.73 0.49
N LEU A 632 -25.27 -7.69 0.59
CA LEU A 632 -26.00 -7.53 1.86
C LEU A 632 -26.91 -8.72 2.12
N TYR A 633 -27.23 -8.94 3.39
CA TYR A 633 -28.10 -9.99 3.87
C TYR A 633 -29.31 -9.38 4.60
N LEU A 634 -30.51 -9.66 4.10
CA LEU A 634 -31.78 -9.27 4.71
C LEU A 634 -32.45 -10.51 5.31
N HIS A 635 -32.95 -10.39 6.54
CA HIS A 635 -33.83 -11.38 7.14
C HIS A 635 -34.98 -10.71 7.88
N ILE A 636 -36.20 -11.12 7.54
CA ILE A 636 -37.43 -10.72 8.23
C ILE A 636 -38.01 -12.02 8.78
N THR A 637 -38.04 -12.16 10.10
CA THR A 637 -38.41 -13.44 10.73
C THR A 637 -39.88 -13.78 10.47
N ASN A 638 -40.75 -12.79 10.61
CA ASN A 638 -42.18 -12.94 10.36
C ASN A 638 -42.85 -11.58 10.11
N MET A 639 -44.07 -11.60 9.59
CA MET A 639 -44.94 -10.42 9.57
C MET A 639 -46.39 -10.81 9.92
N SER A 640 -46.98 -10.13 10.91
CA SER A 640 -48.39 -10.26 11.25
C SER A 640 -49.19 -9.05 10.74
N GLY A 641 -50.41 -9.26 10.24
CA GLY A 641 -51.13 -8.22 9.50
C GLY A 641 -50.58 -8.03 8.08
N GLY A 642 -51.23 -7.20 7.27
CA GLY A 642 -50.90 -6.99 5.85
C GLY A 642 -51.21 -8.19 4.92
N THR A 643 -51.21 -7.93 3.62
CA THR A 643 -51.50 -8.90 2.54
C THR A 643 -50.25 -9.59 2.00
N ASP A 644 -50.43 -10.60 1.16
CA ASP A 644 -49.31 -11.30 0.46
C ASP A 644 -48.52 -10.38 -0.49
N THR A 645 -49.04 -9.19 -0.76
CA THR A 645 -48.43 -8.18 -1.61
C THR A 645 -47.49 -7.22 -0.85
N ALA A 646 -47.40 -7.30 0.49
CA ALA A 646 -46.43 -6.53 1.28
C ALA A 646 -44.98 -6.88 0.92
N ARG A 647 -44.09 -5.87 0.88
CA ARG A 647 -42.71 -6.04 0.38
C ARG A 647 -41.66 -5.28 1.19
N ALA A 648 -40.44 -5.79 1.18
CA ALA A 648 -39.23 -5.06 1.52
C ALA A 648 -38.44 -4.72 0.24
N MET A 649 -37.89 -3.51 0.15
CA MET A 649 -37.18 -3.04 -1.04
C MET A 649 -35.91 -2.27 -0.65
N LEU A 650 -34.80 -2.53 -1.34
CA LEU A 650 -33.61 -1.67 -1.27
C LEU A 650 -33.62 -0.72 -2.46
N VAL A 651 -33.39 0.56 -2.16
CA VAL A 651 -33.63 1.68 -3.07
C VAL A 651 -32.50 2.70 -2.91
N TRP A 652 -32.02 3.23 -4.02
CA TRP A 652 -31.13 4.39 -4.02
C TRP A 652 -31.96 5.66 -3.80
N THR A 653 -31.55 6.54 -2.89
CA THR A 653 -32.31 7.74 -2.52
C THR A 653 -31.46 9.01 -2.57
N LYS A 654 -32.12 10.17 -2.67
CA LYS A 654 -31.53 11.52 -2.59
C LYS A 654 -32.31 12.38 -1.61
N ASP A 655 -31.64 13.14 -0.74
CA ASP A 655 -32.23 14.23 0.08
C ASP A 655 -33.58 13.90 0.79
N ASN A 656 -33.83 12.63 1.14
CA ASN A 656 -35.13 12.15 1.64
C ASN A 656 -36.35 12.43 0.72
N ILE A 657 -36.16 12.79 -0.56
CA ILE A 657 -37.23 13.14 -1.50
C ILE A 657 -37.18 12.19 -2.70
N GLY A 658 -38.00 11.14 -2.64
CA GLY A 658 -38.67 10.52 -3.79
C GLY A 658 -37.85 9.97 -4.97
N ALA A 659 -37.76 8.64 -5.00
CA ALA A 659 -37.52 7.72 -6.12
C ALA A 659 -36.19 7.78 -6.89
N VAL A 660 -35.32 6.79 -6.63
CA VAL A 660 -34.37 6.26 -7.61
C VAL A 660 -34.36 4.72 -7.57
N THR A 661 -34.49 4.10 -8.74
CA THR A 661 -34.53 2.67 -9.09
C THR A 661 -34.42 1.64 -7.95
N SER A 662 -35.51 0.90 -7.67
CA SER A 662 -35.44 -0.30 -6.84
C SER A 662 -34.71 -1.41 -7.58
N PHE A 663 -33.71 -2.02 -6.95
CA PHE A 663 -32.93 -3.12 -7.54
C PHE A 663 -33.07 -4.43 -6.76
N PHE A 664 -33.76 -4.40 -5.61
CA PHE A 664 -34.16 -5.58 -4.86
C PHE A 664 -35.59 -5.40 -4.33
N THR A 665 -36.41 -6.44 -4.44
CA THR A 665 -37.79 -6.46 -3.94
C THR A 665 -38.12 -7.84 -3.43
N TYR A 666 -38.71 -7.91 -2.24
CA TYR A 666 -38.89 -9.15 -1.50
C TYR A 666 -40.27 -9.20 -0.83
N GLY A 667 -41.09 -10.21 -1.17
CA GLY A 667 -42.49 -10.29 -0.74
C GLY A 667 -42.74 -11.12 0.53
N LYS A 668 -43.90 -10.90 1.17
CA LYS A 668 -44.33 -11.58 2.39
C LYS A 668 -44.21 -13.11 2.35
N SER A 669 -44.61 -13.73 1.24
CA SER A 669 -44.63 -15.20 1.10
C SER A 669 -43.26 -15.85 1.27
N GLN A 670 -42.19 -15.05 1.20
CA GLN A 670 -40.83 -15.53 1.28
C GLN A 670 -40.17 -15.27 2.64
N PHE A 671 -40.84 -14.54 3.56
CA PHE A 671 -40.33 -14.21 4.91
C PHE A 671 -40.00 -15.46 5.73
N GLY A 672 -39.10 -15.33 6.71
CA GLY A 672 -38.56 -16.46 7.50
C GLY A 672 -37.35 -17.14 6.89
N THR A 673 -36.82 -16.63 5.78
CA THR A 673 -35.56 -17.09 5.17
C THR A 673 -34.61 -15.92 4.91
N TRP A 674 -33.31 -16.16 5.04
CA TRP A 674 -32.29 -15.18 4.66
C TRP A 674 -32.34 -14.90 3.15
N LYS A 675 -32.15 -13.64 2.80
CA LYS A 675 -31.95 -13.18 1.42
C LYS A 675 -30.61 -12.50 1.27
N GLU A 676 -29.86 -13.03 0.31
CA GLU A 676 -28.62 -12.46 -0.17
C GLU A 676 -28.95 -11.50 -1.31
N ILE A 677 -28.35 -10.32 -1.28
CA ILE A 677 -28.67 -9.20 -2.16
C ILE A 677 -27.37 -8.61 -2.69
N ASP A 678 -27.16 -8.72 -3.99
CA ASP A 678 -26.08 -8.02 -4.68
C ASP A 678 -26.49 -6.57 -4.95
N ILE A 679 -25.72 -5.63 -4.40
CA ILE A 679 -25.94 -4.20 -4.57
C ILE A 679 -25.27 -3.77 -5.88
N PRO A 680 -25.96 -3.08 -6.80
CA PRO A 680 -25.37 -2.61 -8.05
C PRO A 680 -24.13 -1.75 -7.82
N SER A 681 -23.10 -1.91 -8.65
CA SER A 681 -21.89 -1.07 -8.63
C SER A 681 -22.12 0.32 -9.24
N SER A 682 -23.08 0.44 -10.17
CA SER A 682 -23.46 1.71 -10.78
C SER A 682 -24.45 2.47 -9.91
N ILE A 683 -23.99 3.57 -9.30
CA ILE A 683 -24.84 4.51 -8.57
C ILE A 683 -25.44 5.49 -9.59
N PRO A 684 -26.77 5.68 -9.63
CA PRO A 684 -27.37 6.72 -10.46
C PRO A 684 -26.88 8.11 -10.05
N ASP A 685 -26.59 9.00 -11.01
CA ASP A 685 -26.03 10.35 -10.78
C ASP A 685 -26.80 11.22 -9.78
N SER A 686 -28.08 10.89 -9.53
CA SER A 686 -28.94 11.59 -8.59
C SER A 686 -28.93 11.04 -7.17
N ALA A 687 -28.33 9.89 -6.87
CA ALA A 687 -28.45 9.21 -5.57
C ALA A 687 -27.26 9.47 -4.64
N ASP A 688 -27.55 9.72 -3.36
CA ASP A 688 -26.55 9.93 -2.30
C ASP A 688 -26.58 8.84 -1.22
N THR A 689 -27.66 8.04 -1.15
CA THR A 689 -27.93 7.15 -0.02
C THR A 689 -28.56 5.82 -0.42
N LEU A 690 -28.27 4.77 0.36
CA LEU A 690 -28.98 3.49 0.33
C LEU A 690 -30.07 3.49 1.42
N SER A 691 -31.29 3.10 1.05
CA SER A 691 -32.44 3.04 1.97
C SER A 691 -33.18 1.70 1.87
N LEU A 692 -33.66 1.20 3.00
CA LEU A 692 -34.54 0.03 3.09
C LEU A 692 -35.99 0.49 3.29
N TYR A 693 -36.86 0.14 2.36
CA TYR A 693 -38.30 0.39 2.41
C TYR A 693 -39.06 -0.86 2.88
N LEU A 694 -40.02 -0.68 3.78
CA LEU A 694 -41.03 -1.67 4.15
C LEU A 694 -42.40 -1.12 3.73
N CYS A 695 -43.08 -1.85 2.86
CA CYS A 695 -44.29 -1.41 2.15
C CYS A 695 -45.48 -2.32 2.44
N ILE A 696 -46.67 -1.72 2.60
CA ILE A 696 -47.95 -2.45 2.83
C ILE A 696 -48.96 -2.28 1.68
N THR A 697 -48.53 -1.68 0.57
CA THR A 697 -49.32 -1.50 -0.68
C THR A 697 -48.81 -2.40 -1.80
N GLU A 698 -49.73 -2.84 -2.66
CA GLU A 698 -49.38 -3.58 -3.87
C GLU A 698 -48.83 -2.64 -4.95
N TYR A 699 -47.65 -2.98 -5.50
CA TYR A 699 -47.12 -2.31 -6.69
C TYR A 699 -47.69 -2.97 -7.94
N LYS A 700 -48.49 -2.24 -8.71
CA LYS A 700 -48.98 -2.67 -10.03
C LYS A 700 -48.26 -1.90 -11.13
N ASN A 701 -47.99 -2.57 -12.25
CA ASN A 701 -47.29 -2.00 -13.41
C ASN A 701 -48.07 -0.86 -14.11
N ASP A 702 -49.32 -0.60 -13.70
CA ASP A 702 -50.18 0.48 -14.17
C ASP A 702 -50.10 1.74 -13.29
N ASN A 703 -49.14 1.81 -12.36
CA ASN A 703 -48.97 2.89 -11.39
C ASN A 703 -50.15 3.07 -10.41
N SER A 704 -51.02 2.06 -10.27
CA SER A 704 -52.01 2.04 -9.20
C SER A 704 -51.43 1.41 -7.92
N TYR A 705 -51.67 2.08 -6.78
CA TYR A 705 -51.21 1.65 -5.45
C TYR A 705 -52.41 1.37 -4.53
N PRO A 706 -53.20 0.32 -4.78
CA PRO A 706 -54.29 -0.02 -3.89
C PRO A 706 -53.74 -0.38 -2.51
N VAL A 707 -54.30 0.23 -1.47
CA VAL A 707 -54.02 -0.11 -0.07
C VAL A 707 -54.87 -1.32 0.28
N ILE A 708 -54.24 -2.42 0.69
CA ILE A 708 -54.92 -3.71 0.85
C ILE A 708 -54.79 -4.22 2.30
N GLY A 709 -54.32 -3.39 3.23
CA GLY A 709 -54.31 -3.68 4.66
C GLY A 709 -54.21 -2.41 5.51
N THR A 710 -54.91 -2.39 6.65
CA THR A 710 -54.92 -1.25 7.58
C THR A 710 -53.67 -1.21 8.46
N GLU A 711 -53.08 -2.36 8.78
CA GLU A 711 -51.85 -2.47 9.57
C GLU A 711 -51.03 -3.72 9.24
N ALA A 712 -49.71 -3.63 9.45
CA ALA A 712 -48.77 -4.75 9.42
C ALA A 712 -47.67 -4.57 10.48
N VAL A 713 -47.13 -5.67 10.99
CA VAL A 713 -46.07 -5.69 12.00
C VAL A 713 -44.97 -6.62 11.52
N PHE A 714 -43.80 -6.06 11.22
CA PHE A 714 -42.60 -6.80 10.82
C PHE A 714 -41.80 -7.16 12.06
N GLU A 715 -41.46 -8.43 12.22
CA GLU A 715 -40.73 -8.93 13.39
C GLU A 715 -39.27 -9.20 13.04
N ARG A 716 -38.35 -8.66 13.87
CA ARG A 716 -36.91 -8.91 13.78
C ARG A 716 -36.37 -8.71 12.35
N VAL A 717 -36.53 -7.49 11.83
CA VAL A 717 -35.92 -7.08 10.56
C VAL A 717 -34.41 -6.90 10.79
N ILE A 718 -33.60 -7.65 10.03
CA ILE A 718 -32.14 -7.64 10.09
C ILE A 718 -31.64 -7.27 8.71
N LEU A 719 -30.82 -6.22 8.61
CA LEU A 719 -30.01 -5.94 7.44
C LEU A 719 -28.55 -5.87 7.88
N SER A 720 -27.68 -6.66 7.26
CA SER A 720 -26.27 -6.80 7.67
C SER A 720 -25.38 -7.21 6.50
N GLU A 721 -24.06 -7.07 6.65
CA GLU A 721 -23.07 -7.51 5.65
C GLU A 721 -22.77 -9.02 5.72
N SER A 722 -23.21 -9.70 6.78
CA SER A 722 -23.12 -11.16 6.96
C SER A 722 -24.37 -11.70 7.68
N LYS A 723 -24.60 -13.01 7.65
CA LYS A 723 -25.73 -13.64 8.36
C LYS A 723 -25.45 -13.61 9.87
N VAL A 724 -26.27 -12.88 10.63
CA VAL A 724 -26.09 -12.70 12.08
C VAL A 724 -27.41 -12.91 12.84
N ASP A 725 -27.31 -13.33 14.10
CA ASP A 725 -28.47 -13.34 15.00
C ASP A 725 -29.00 -11.92 15.24
N TRP A 726 -30.31 -11.81 15.47
CA TRP A 726 -30.96 -10.53 15.72
C TRP A 726 -30.39 -9.83 16.96
N ARG A 727 -30.04 -8.54 16.82
CA ARG A 727 -29.60 -7.63 17.90
C ARG A 727 -30.15 -6.22 17.62
N PRO A 728 -30.36 -5.38 18.66
CA PRO A 728 -30.67 -3.97 18.47
C PRO A 728 -29.58 -3.24 17.69
N TYR A 729 -29.95 -2.15 17.01
CA TYR A 729 -28.97 -1.21 16.47
C TYR A 729 -28.13 -0.62 17.60
N GLN A 730 -26.81 -0.62 17.43
CA GLN A 730 -25.87 -0.11 18.41
C GLN A 730 -24.86 0.77 17.68
N SER A 731 -24.72 2.01 18.12
CA SER A 731 -23.72 2.94 17.65
C SER A 731 -23.19 3.77 18.82
N ASN A 732 -21.89 4.00 18.85
CA ASN A 732 -21.28 4.92 19.81
C ASN A 732 -20.17 5.72 19.12
N THR A 733 -20.07 7.02 19.42
CA THR A 733 -19.12 7.93 18.81
C THR A 733 -18.32 8.66 19.89
N ALA A 734 -17.00 8.62 19.78
CA ALA A 734 -16.08 9.42 20.57
C ALA A 734 -15.48 10.53 19.69
N THR A 735 -15.37 11.74 20.22
CA THR A 735 -14.77 12.89 19.52
C THR A 735 -13.49 13.33 20.22
N ILE A 736 -12.41 13.43 19.46
CA ILE A 736 -11.12 13.98 19.89
C ILE A 736 -11.02 15.41 19.33
N GLN A 737 -10.68 16.37 20.18
CA GLN A 737 -10.50 17.77 19.78
C GLN A 737 -9.02 18.03 19.54
N LEU A 738 -8.64 18.28 18.28
CA LEU A 738 -7.28 18.67 17.92
C LEU A 738 -7.12 20.17 18.21
N THR A 739 -6.23 20.51 19.15
CA THR A 739 -5.92 21.90 19.53
C THR A 739 -4.58 22.38 18.96
N SER A 740 -3.93 21.56 18.14
CA SER A 740 -2.72 21.88 17.37
C SER A 740 -2.63 20.93 16.18
N PRO A 741 -1.98 21.31 15.07
CA PRO A 741 -1.81 20.43 13.92
C PRO A 741 -1.12 19.11 14.28
N LEU A 742 -1.45 18.05 13.54
CA LEU A 742 -0.72 16.79 13.59
C LEU A 742 0.41 16.86 12.56
N TYR A 743 1.62 16.46 12.95
CA TYR A 743 2.82 16.56 12.12
C TYR A 743 3.14 15.22 11.43
N ALA A 744 3.65 15.30 10.21
CA ALA A 744 4.18 14.17 9.47
C ALA A 744 5.40 14.62 8.64
N VAL A 745 6.49 13.87 8.71
CA VAL A 745 7.68 14.04 7.85
C VAL A 745 8.13 12.65 7.43
N GLU A 746 8.11 12.36 6.12
CA GLU A 746 8.44 11.04 5.56
C GLU A 746 7.63 9.92 6.24
N ASP A 747 8.30 8.91 6.82
CA ASP A 747 7.67 7.76 7.49
C ASP A 747 7.29 8.05 8.96
N HIS A 748 7.59 9.24 9.49
CA HIS A 748 7.37 9.60 10.89
C HIS A 748 6.15 10.53 11.02
N LYS A 749 5.08 9.99 11.62
CA LYS A 749 3.76 10.64 11.76
C LYS A 749 3.39 10.75 13.24
N ASP A 750 2.61 11.77 13.59
CA ASP A 750 1.96 11.85 14.88
C ASP A 750 0.97 10.69 15.06
N GLU A 751 1.00 10.09 16.25
CA GLU A 751 0.29 8.86 16.60
C GLU A 751 -0.61 9.10 17.81
N ILE A 752 -1.87 8.68 17.70
CA ILE A 752 -2.88 8.76 18.77
C ILE A 752 -3.14 7.35 19.30
N THR A 753 -2.84 7.12 20.58
CA THR A 753 -3.14 5.87 21.29
C THR A 753 -4.26 6.08 22.31
N MET A 754 -4.81 5.00 22.89
CA MET A 754 -5.92 5.09 23.85
C MET A 754 -5.58 5.83 25.15
N THR A 755 -4.29 6.08 25.45
CA THR A 755 -3.87 6.69 26.72
C THR A 755 -2.99 7.94 26.59
N LYS A 756 -2.23 8.12 25.50
CA LYS A 756 -1.22 9.21 25.40
C LYS A 756 -1.00 9.71 23.96
N ARG A 757 -0.62 10.98 23.80
CA ARG A 757 0.02 11.53 22.58
C ARG A 757 1.51 11.79 22.85
N ILE A 758 2.37 11.53 21.86
CA ILE A 758 3.81 11.82 21.88
C ILE A 758 4.13 12.93 20.88
N ASN A 759 4.80 14.01 21.30
CA ASN A 759 5.47 14.93 20.38
C ASN A 759 6.94 14.50 20.22
N ARG A 760 7.37 14.15 18.99
CA ARG A 760 8.77 13.77 18.69
C ARG A 760 9.67 14.95 18.30
N CYS A 761 9.10 16.14 18.10
CA CYS A 761 9.82 17.34 17.67
C CYS A 761 9.52 18.52 18.60
N VAL A 762 10.48 19.44 18.72
CA VAL A 762 10.36 20.71 19.44
C VAL A 762 10.74 21.87 18.51
N GLU A 763 9.98 22.96 18.56
CA GLU A 763 10.32 24.24 17.92
C GLU A 763 10.91 25.19 18.97
N LEU A 764 12.05 25.80 18.64
CA LEU A 764 12.79 26.73 19.49
C LEU A 764 13.05 28.02 18.71
N GLU A 765 12.84 29.18 19.33
CA GLU A 765 13.07 30.48 18.72
C GLU A 765 14.09 31.28 19.55
N PHE A 766 15.08 31.87 18.88
CA PHE A 766 16.12 32.71 19.50
C PHE A 766 16.21 34.05 18.79
N ASN A 767 16.02 35.14 19.52
CA ASN A 767 15.90 36.48 18.95
C ASN A 767 17.12 37.37 19.27
N GLY A 768 18.20 36.79 19.82
CA GLY A 768 19.44 37.49 20.12
C GLY A 768 19.46 38.21 21.46
N SER A 769 18.35 38.23 22.19
CA SER A 769 18.30 38.74 23.58
C SER A 769 19.00 37.80 24.57
N GLU A 770 19.28 36.57 24.16
CA GLU A 770 19.92 35.55 24.99
C GLU A 770 21.43 35.83 25.19
N ASP A 771 22.05 35.12 26.13
CA ASP A 771 23.47 35.24 26.48
C ASP A 771 24.37 34.48 25.51
N TRP A 772 24.32 34.87 24.22
CA TRP A 772 25.22 34.37 23.20
C TRP A 772 26.68 34.69 23.54
N GLY A 773 27.54 33.67 23.43
CA GLY A 773 28.98 33.77 23.65
C GLY A 773 29.78 33.57 22.36
N LEU A 774 31.05 33.94 22.41
CA LEU A 774 32.01 33.72 21.32
C LEU A 774 32.50 32.28 21.32
N TYR A 775 32.52 31.66 20.14
CA TYR A 775 33.15 30.36 19.91
C TYR A 775 34.33 30.56 18.97
N ASP A 776 35.54 30.65 19.53
CA ASP A 776 36.76 30.93 18.80
C ASP A 776 37.76 29.79 19.02
N SER A 777 37.69 28.79 18.14
CA SER A 777 38.64 27.69 18.11
C SER A 777 39.56 27.79 16.90
N THR A 778 40.67 27.08 16.92
CA THR A 778 41.63 27.03 15.80
C THR A 778 41.03 26.47 14.51
N VAL A 779 39.87 25.81 14.60
CA VAL A 779 39.21 25.13 13.46
C VAL A 779 37.87 25.77 13.11
N TYR A 780 37.09 26.22 14.08
CA TYR A 780 35.74 26.75 13.91
C TYR A 780 35.58 28.06 14.66
N LYS A 781 35.04 29.07 13.99
CA LYS A 781 34.86 30.43 14.52
C LYS A 781 33.41 30.87 14.40
N GLY A 782 32.80 31.39 15.45
CA GLY A 782 31.39 31.74 15.44
C GLY A 782 30.83 32.03 16.82
N PHE A 783 29.60 31.62 17.07
CA PHE A 783 28.85 31.95 18.28
C PHE A 783 28.21 30.70 18.87
N TRP A 784 27.96 30.72 20.18
CA TRP A 784 27.29 29.62 20.87
C TRP A 784 26.33 30.14 21.92
N LEU A 785 25.36 29.32 22.28
CA LEU A 785 24.43 29.61 23.36
C LEU A 785 24.28 28.37 24.23
N TYR A 786 24.59 28.49 25.52
CA TYR A 786 24.45 27.39 26.48
C TYR A 786 23.00 27.18 26.89
N ASN A 787 22.62 25.93 27.22
CA ASN A 787 21.26 25.58 27.64
C ASN A 787 20.15 26.06 26.69
N ALA A 788 20.47 26.18 25.40
CA ALA A 788 19.52 26.52 24.34
C ALA A 788 18.56 25.36 24.01
N LEU A 789 19.02 24.12 24.21
CA LEU A 789 18.27 22.90 23.89
C LEU A 789 17.55 22.35 25.13
N PRO A 790 16.38 21.71 24.99
CA PRO A 790 15.63 21.15 26.10
C PRO A 790 16.36 19.99 26.79
N GLU A 791 17.17 19.24 26.04
CA GLU A 791 17.97 18.13 26.55
C GLU A 791 19.36 18.05 25.89
N LYS A 792 20.19 17.12 26.39
CA LYS A 792 21.56 16.94 25.89
C LYS A 792 21.50 16.31 24.50
N MET A 793 22.01 17.00 23.48
CA MET A 793 22.03 16.51 22.10
C MET A 793 23.48 16.41 21.61
N ASN A 794 23.74 15.55 20.63
CA ASN A 794 25.07 15.40 20.04
C ASN A 794 24.98 15.44 18.52
N ARG A 795 25.22 16.62 17.93
CA ARG A 795 25.20 16.87 16.49
C ARG A 795 23.94 16.33 15.83
N ARG A 796 22.81 16.61 16.47
CA ARG A 796 21.51 16.08 16.10
C ARG A 796 20.99 16.73 14.82
N GLU A 797 20.25 15.96 14.03
CA GLU A 797 19.53 16.46 12.86
C GLU A 797 18.39 17.40 13.27
N GLY A 798 17.96 18.23 12.33
CA GLY A 798 16.87 19.17 12.52
C GLY A 798 16.79 20.14 11.36
N PHE A 799 15.93 21.12 11.52
CA PHE A 799 15.76 22.24 10.61
C PHE A 799 16.12 23.56 11.29
N CYS A 800 16.71 24.48 10.54
CA CYS A 800 16.88 25.85 10.98
C CYS A 800 16.59 26.81 9.83
N ASN A 801 15.87 27.89 10.11
CA ASN A 801 15.40 28.84 9.10
C ASN A 801 16.51 29.68 8.44
N GLN A 802 17.71 29.73 9.02
CA GLN A 802 18.79 30.63 8.57
C GLN A 802 20.17 29.98 8.47
N LEU A 803 20.41 28.88 9.21
CA LEU A 803 21.72 28.24 9.29
C LEU A 803 21.62 26.76 8.91
N LYS A 804 22.66 26.20 8.30
CA LYS A 804 22.69 24.79 7.91
C LYS A 804 23.02 23.90 9.10
N ILE A 805 22.13 23.00 9.49
CA ILE A 805 22.44 22.03 10.54
C ILE A 805 23.52 21.06 10.06
N ASP A 806 24.57 20.90 10.86
CA ASP A 806 25.73 20.05 10.56
C ASP A 806 25.84 18.94 11.61
N THR A 807 25.57 17.72 11.17
CA THR A 807 25.47 16.52 12.02
C THR A 807 26.75 15.70 12.11
N ILE A 808 27.76 16.08 11.33
CA ILE A 808 28.99 15.30 11.14
C ILE A 808 30.25 16.12 11.45
N GLY A 809 30.11 17.41 11.73
CA GLY A 809 31.18 18.31 12.16
C GLY A 809 32.09 18.76 11.04
N ARG A 810 31.55 18.95 9.84
CA ARG A 810 32.32 19.48 8.71
C ARG A 810 32.61 20.97 8.93
N LYS A 811 33.58 21.54 8.19
CA LYS A 811 33.75 23.00 8.09
C LYS A 811 32.65 23.56 7.18
N THR A 812 31.43 23.57 7.69
CA THR A 812 30.27 24.12 6.99
C THR A 812 30.24 25.63 7.25
N GLU A 813 30.27 26.46 6.20
CA GLU A 813 30.04 27.90 6.31
C GLU A 813 28.60 28.15 6.77
N ASN A 814 28.40 29.07 7.72
CA ASN A 814 27.09 29.34 8.35
C ASN A 814 26.39 28.07 8.85
N GLY A 815 27.15 27.20 9.52
CA GLY A 815 26.65 25.95 10.08
C GLY A 815 26.05 26.12 11.47
N LEU A 816 25.20 25.17 11.87
CA LEU A 816 24.60 25.09 13.19
C LEU A 816 24.78 23.69 13.76
N TRP A 817 25.36 23.58 14.95
CA TRP A 817 25.40 22.32 15.71
C TRP A 817 24.35 22.35 16.81
N LEU A 818 23.52 21.33 16.84
CA LEU A 818 22.58 21.04 17.93
C LEU A 818 23.27 20.08 18.90
N GLY A 819 24.01 20.68 19.85
CA GLY A 819 24.93 19.98 20.74
C GLY A 819 26.25 19.59 20.05
N PRO A 820 27.43 19.98 20.58
CA PRO A 820 28.74 19.58 20.07
C PRO A 820 29.14 18.19 20.60
N ASN A 821 30.32 17.70 20.19
CA ASN A 821 30.94 16.35 20.34
C ASN A 821 31.04 15.73 21.77
N SER A 822 30.20 16.13 22.71
CA SER A 822 30.14 15.64 24.09
C SER A 822 28.71 15.60 24.66
N GLY A 823 27.67 15.79 23.83
CA GLY A 823 26.28 15.62 24.27
C GLY A 823 25.84 16.69 25.28
N ASN A 824 25.76 17.96 24.87
CA ASN A 824 25.34 19.04 25.76
C ASN A 824 24.09 19.78 25.24
N LYS A 825 23.55 20.71 26.04
CA LYS A 825 22.32 21.45 25.73
C LYS A 825 22.57 22.74 24.95
N ALA A 826 23.73 22.91 24.32
CA ALA A 826 24.11 24.16 23.67
C ALA A 826 23.97 24.07 22.15
N ILE A 827 23.68 25.22 21.53
CA ILE A 827 23.74 25.38 20.07
C ILE A 827 25.00 26.15 19.69
N TYR A 828 25.60 25.81 18.54
CA TYR A 828 26.78 26.50 18.02
C TYR A 828 26.54 26.93 16.59
N ALA A 829 26.46 28.24 16.35
CA ALA A 829 26.50 28.84 15.03
C ALA A 829 27.96 28.94 14.58
N ILE A 830 28.44 27.93 13.85
CA ILE A 830 29.84 27.76 13.46
C ILE A 830 30.14 28.36 12.09
N ASN A 831 31.36 28.85 11.91
CA ASN A 831 31.83 29.54 10.70
C ASN A 831 30.83 30.61 10.24
N SER A 832 30.34 31.38 11.21
CA SER A 832 29.33 32.40 10.98
C SER A 832 29.93 33.55 10.19
N GLN A 833 29.24 34.01 9.16
CA GLN A 833 29.60 35.20 8.38
C GLN A 833 29.67 36.49 9.21
N PHE A 834 29.05 36.50 10.40
CA PHE A 834 29.08 37.63 11.31
C PHE A 834 30.33 37.64 12.20
N PHE A 835 31.19 36.61 12.14
CA PHE A 835 32.42 36.55 12.93
C PHE A 835 33.57 37.27 12.22
N ASP A 836 34.18 38.25 12.89
CA ASP A 836 35.28 39.06 12.35
C ASP A 836 36.45 39.14 13.35
N ASP A 837 37.58 38.50 13.03
CA ASP A 837 38.78 38.48 13.90
C ASP A 837 39.40 39.87 14.13
N THR A 838 39.06 40.86 13.32
CA THR A 838 39.61 42.21 13.42
C THR A 838 38.76 43.12 14.32
N ALA A 839 37.52 42.74 14.61
CA ALA A 839 36.62 43.47 15.49
C ALA A 839 36.89 43.18 16.97
N ALA A 840 36.76 44.21 17.83
CA ALA A 840 37.06 44.11 19.27
C ALA A 840 36.17 43.08 20.02
N ASP A 841 34.92 42.92 19.58
CA ASP A 841 33.96 41.94 20.12
C ASP A 841 33.81 40.70 19.21
N LYS A 842 34.67 40.59 18.19
CA LYS A 842 34.66 39.55 17.17
C LYS A 842 33.32 39.37 16.43
N GLY A 843 32.49 40.41 16.37
CA GLY A 843 31.22 40.42 15.65
C GLY A 843 30.00 39.90 16.43
N LEU A 844 30.12 39.67 17.74
CA LEU A 844 29.02 39.21 18.60
C LEU A 844 27.83 40.17 18.62
N ALA A 845 28.08 41.48 18.66
CA ALA A 845 27.00 42.48 18.64
C ALA A 845 26.23 42.46 17.30
N ALA A 846 26.93 42.25 16.19
CA ALA A 846 26.31 42.15 14.86
C ALA A 846 25.43 40.91 14.74
N TRP A 847 25.88 39.77 15.28
CA TRP A 847 25.07 38.54 15.36
C TRP A 847 23.77 38.75 16.16
N LYS A 848 23.86 39.35 17.36
CA LYS A 848 22.66 39.63 18.18
C LYS A 848 21.69 40.59 17.50
N ALA A 849 22.20 41.63 16.82
CA ALA A 849 21.36 42.57 16.08
C ALA A 849 20.66 41.92 14.87
N HIS A 850 21.32 40.98 14.20
CA HIS A 850 20.71 40.19 13.12
C HIS A 850 19.55 39.35 13.65
N LEU A 851 19.75 38.60 14.74
CA LEU A 851 18.70 37.78 15.35
C LEU A 851 17.50 38.60 15.84
N ALA A 852 17.69 39.84 16.28
CA ALA A 852 16.60 40.72 16.70
C ALA A 852 15.66 41.13 15.56
N SER A 853 16.13 41.11 14.32
CA SER A 853 15.33 41.40 13.11
C SER A 853 14.93 40.13 12.35
N HIS A 854 15.66 39.03 12.56
CA HIS A 854 15.46 37.73 11.91
C HIS A 854 15.69 36.61 12.95
N PRO A 855 14.68 36.29 13.79
CA PRO A 855 14.85 35.28 14.84
C PRO A 855 15.23 33.90 14.29
N LEU A 856 16.18 33.24 14.95
CA LEU A 856 16.62 31.90 14.63
C LEU A 856 15.56 30.90 15.10
N LYS A 857 14.91 30.21 14.16
CA LYS A 857 13.94 29.15 14.44
C LYS A 857 14.58 27.81 14.16
N ILE A 858 14.51 26.92 15.14
CA ILE A 858 15.08 25.58 15.08
C ILE A 858 13.96 24.59 15.36
N VAL A 859 13.81 23.59 14.50
CA VAL A 859 13.00 22.41 14.77
C VAL A 859 13.93 21.22 14.91
N THR A 860 13.89 20.52 16.04
CA THR A 860 14.75 19.35 16.25
C THR A 860 14.04 18.27 17.05
N TYR A 861 14.57 17.06 17.00
CA TYR A 861 14.01 15.87 17.60
C TYR A 861 14.35 15.78 19.09
N LEU A 862 13.44 15.20 19.88
CA LEU A 862 13.71 14.79 21.26
C LEU A 862 14.11 13.31 21.31
N ASP A 863 15.09 12.96 22.15
CA ASP A 863 15.45 11.58 22.49
C ASP A 863 14.37 10.90 23.31
N THR A 864 13.66 11.68 24.13
CA THR A 864 12.48 11.20 24.86
C THR A 864 11.23 11.90 24.36
N PRO A 865 10.26 11.17 23.79
CA PRO A 865 8.89 11.63 23.55
C PRO A 865 8.31 12.54 24.64
N VAL A 866 7.72 13.68 24.27
CA VAL A 866 6.87 14.44 25.22
C VAL A 866 5.47 13.85 25.16
N GLU A 867 5.16 13.03 26.17
CA GLU A 867 3.83 12.47 26.36
C GLU A 867 2.87 13.53 26.94
N THR A 868 1.76 13.79 26.26
CA THR A 868 0.64 14.58 26.79
C THR A 868 -0.58 13.69 26.90
N ASP A 869 -1.13 13.56 28.10
CA ASP A 869 -2.33 12.78 28.35
C ASP A 869 -3.53 13.40 27.63
N LEU A 870 -4.36 12.56 27.02
CA LEU A 870 -5.67 12.99 26.51
C LEU A 870 -6.53 13.47 27.70
N PRO A 871 -7.45 14.43 27.52
CA PRO A 871 -8.36 14.82 28.59
C PRO A 871 -9.10 13.58 29.14
N ALA A 872 -9.26 13.48 30.46
CA ALA A 872 -9.89 12.32 31.10
C ALA A 872 -11.29 12.00 30.55
N ALA A 873 -12.03 13.02 30.10
CA ALA A 873 -13.32 12.85 29.42
C ALA A 873 -13.18 12.20 28.04
N THR A 874 -12.15 12.55 27.27
CA THR A 874 -11.82 11.94 25.97
C THR A 874 -11.33 10.51 26.15
N GLN A 875 -10.47 10.25 27.13
CA GLN A 875 -10.06 8.89 27.50
C GLN A 875 -11.27 8.05 27.91
N SER A 876 -12.17 8.61 28.74
CA SER A 876 -13.40 7.92 29.15
C SER A 876 -14.33 7.65 27.96
N ALA A 877 -14.45 8.57 27.01
CA ALA A 877 -15.25 8.39 25.80
C ALA A 877 -14.67 7.32 24.87
N LEU A 878 -13.34 7.30 24.68
CA LEU A 878 -12.65 6.25 23.93
C LEU A 878 -12.77 4.88 24.62
N ASN A 879 -12.64 4.85 25.95
CA ASN A 879 -12.80 3.63 26.76
C ASN A 879 -14.27 3.13 26.80
N ALA A 880 -15.25 4.02 26.59
CA ALA A 880 -16.67 3.69 26.56
C ALA A 880 -17.16 3.17 25.19
N LEU A 881 -16.31 3.15 24.16
CA LEU A 881 -16.61 2.49 22.88
C LEU A 881 -16.66 0.97 23.10
N THR A 882 -17.84 0.41 23.35
CA THR A 882 -18.03 -1.03 23.53
C THR A 882 -18.00 -1.76 22.18
N THR A 883 -17.16 -2.77 22.04
CA THR A 883 -17.04 -3.59 20.83
C THR A 883 -18.26 -4.46 20.63
N PHE A 884 -18.95 -4.28 19.51
CA PHE A 884 -19.99 -5.18 19.00
C PHE A 884 -19.45 -5.87 17.75
N THR A 885 -19.99 -7.04 17.38
CA THR A 885 -19.70 -7.62 16.06
C THR A 885 -20.16 -6.64 14.99
N GLY A 886 -19.26 -5.88 14.37
CA GLY A 886 -19.61 -4.72 13.56
C GLY A 886 -18.39 -3.96 13.03
N THR A 887 -18.62 -2.79 12.46
CA THR A 887 -17.60 -2.00 11.77
C THR A 887 -17.22 -0.77 12.58
N THR A 888 -15.94 -0.40 12.60
CA THR A 888 -15.51 0.90 13.13
C THR A 888 -15.16 1.86 12.02
N HIS A 889 -15.69 3.07 12.11
CA HIS A 889 -15.50 4.17 11.19
C HIS A 889 -14.71 5.28 11.88
N ILE A 890 -13.62 5.69 11.26
CA ILE A 890 -12.85 6.87 11.67
C ILE A 890 -13.08 7.93 10.60
N THR A 891 -13.61 9.08 11.01
CA THR A 891 -13.95 10.19 10.12
C THR A 891 -13.32 11.47 10.63
N ILE A 892 -12.61 12.17 9.75
CA ILE A 892 -12.05 13.50 10.02
C ILE A 892 -12.91 14.51 9.27
N THR A 893 -13.67 15.32 10.00
CA THR A 893 -14.41 16.42 9.39
C THR A 893 -13.50 17.64 9.32
N ALA A 894 -13.02 17.97 8.12
CA ALA A 894 -12.21 19.15 7.85
C ALA A 894 -12.94 20.09 6.89
N GLY A 895 -12.68 21.40 6.97
CA GLY A 895 -13.25 22.40 6.06
C GLY A 895 -12.59 22.44 4.67
N GLY A 896 -11.81 21.42 4.29
CA GLY A 896 -10.98 21.35 3.09
C GLY A 896 -10.53 19.91 2.79
N ALA A 897 -9.45 19.72 2.02
CA ALA A 897 -8.98 18.40 1.58
C ALA A 897 -8.69 17.45 2.76
N GLU A 898 -9.17 16.21 2.67
CA GLU A 898 -9.15 15.27 3.78
C GLU A 898 -7.76 14.60 3.96
N PRO A 899 -7.22 14.54 5.19
CA PRO A 899 -5.91 13.92 5.47
C PRO A 899 -5.94 12.39 5.30
N ASP A 900 -4.79 11.78 4.99
CA ASP A 900 -4.63 10.32 4.98
C ASP A 900 -4.64 9.78 6.41
N VAL A 901 -5.54 8.86 6.70
CA VAL A 901 -5.65 8.20 8.00
C VAL A 901 -5.22 6.76 7.83
N ALA A 902 -4.44 6.25 8.77
CA ALA A 902 -4.07 4.84 8.87
C ALA A 902 -4.30 4.35 10.30
N VAL A 903 -4.77 3.12 10.43
CA VAL A 903 -5.04 2.52 11.74
C VAL A 903 -4.48 1.11 11.79
N GLU A 904 -3.80 0.80 12.89
CA GLU A 904 -3.39 -0.56 13.24
C GLU A 904 -4.34 -1.12 14.29
N TYR A 905 -4.80 -2.34 14.04
CA TYR A 905 -5.75 -3.03 14.90
C TYR A 905 -5.39 -4.51 15.02
N VAL A 906 -5.76 -5.12 16.14
CA VAL A 906 -5.57 -6.56 16.36
C VAL A 906 -6.56 -7.35 15.49
N GLN A 907 -6.08 -8.22 14.59
CA GLN A 907 -6.95 -9.02 13.71
C GLN A 907 -7.71 -10.11 14.46
N ASP A 908 -8.92 -10.46 14.02
CA ASP A 908 -9.58 -11.69 14.45
C ASP A 908 -8.82 -12.92 13.92
N THR A 909 -7.91 -13.41 14.77
CA THR A 909 -7.10 -14.60 14.53
C THR A 909 -7.92 -15.84 14.14
N GLN A 910 -9.20 -15.93 14.52
CA GLN A 910 -10.03 -17.10 14.23
C GLN A 910 -10.44 -17.15 12.75
N THR A 911 -10.83 -16.02 12.15
CA THR A 911 -11.19 -15.90 10.73
C THR A 911 -9.98 -16.08 9.80
N ALA A 912 -8.80 -15.58 10.20
CA ALA A 912 -7.56 -15.76 9.44
C ALA A 912 -7.10 -17.23 9.42
N LEU A 913 -7.20 -17.93 10.55
CA LEU A 913 -6.87 -19.36 10.66
C LEU A 913 -7.84 -20.24 9.85
N GLU A 914 -9.13 -19.89 9.80
CA GLU A 914 -10.12 -20.60 8.97
C GLU A 914 -9.86 -20.46 7.47
N ASN A 915 -9.34 -19.31 7.01
CA ASN A 915 -8.97 -19.08 5.60
C ASN A 915 -7.66 -19.77 5.21
N ILE A 916 -6.70 -19.86 6.12
CA ILE A 916 -5.46 -20.63 5.92
C ILE A 916 -5.79 -22.14 5.90
N GLN A 917 -6.67 -22.61 6.78
CA GLN A 917 -7.16 -24.00 6.77
C GLN A 917 -7.87 -24.39 5.46
N LYS A 918 -8.49 -23.44 4.76
CA LYS A 918 -9.17 -23.69 3.49
C LYS A 918 -8.22 -23.85 2.30
N ASN A 919 -6.97 -23.38 2.42
CA ASN A 919 -6.00 -23.28 1.34
C ASN A 919 -4.67 -24.02 1.59
N ALA A 920 -4.44 -24.58 2.79
CA ALA A 920 -3.21 -25.29 3.13
C ALA A 920 -3.26 -26.78 2.72
N VAL A 921 -2.20 -27.23 2.04
CA VAL A 921 -1.91 -28.66 1.76
C VAL A 921 -1.65 -29.37 3.09
N THR A 922 -2.28 -30.52 3.34
CA THR A 922 -2.13 -31.21 4.63
C THR A 922 -0.73 -31.83 4.78
N PRO A 923 -0.21 -32.00 6.01
CA PRO A 923 1.08 -32.67 6.23
C PRO A 923 1.16 -34.06 5.58
N GLU A 924 0.06 -34.82 5.56
CA GLU A 924 0.02 -36.11 4.87
C GLU A 924 0.24 -35.97 3.36
N GLN A 925 -0.33 -34.94 2.73
CA GLN A 925 -0.19 -34.69 1.28
C GLN A 925 1.22 -34.25 0.90
N ILE A 926 1.94 -33.56 1.79
CA ILE A 926 3.35 -33.20 1.58
C ILE A 926 4.24 -34.44 1.75
N SER A 927 4.00 -35.25 2.79
CA SER A 927 4.74 -36.48 3.02
C SER A 927 4.58 -37.47 1.85
N GLU A 928 3.35 -37.65 1.35
CA GLU A 928 3.05 -38.52 0.22
C GLU A 928 3.68 -38.00 -1.09
N ALA A 929 3.71 -36.67 -1.30
CA ALA A 929 4.36 -36.06 -2.45
C ALA A 929 5.89 -36.19 -2.42
N VAL A 930 6.50 -36.07 -1.23
CA VAL A 930 7.95 -36.25 -1.05
C VAL A 930 8.34 -37.72 -1.22
N GLU A 931 7.59 -38.67 -0.64
CA GLU A 931 7.81 -40.11 -0.86
C GLU A 931 7.68 -40.48 -2.34
N THR A 932 6.65 -39.98 -3.01
CA THR A 932 6.43 -40.20 -4.46
C THR A 932 7.56 -39.60 -5.31
N TYR A 933 8.11 -38.44 -4.90
CA TYR A 933 9.22 -37.79 -5.60
C TYR A 933 10.55 -38.53 -5.39
N MET A 934 10.79 -39.04 -4.19
CA MET A 934 11.98 -39.83 -3.84
C MET A 934 11.96 -41.21 -4.51
N GLU A 935 10.80 -41.88 -4.60
CA GLU A 935 10.66 -43.13 -5.38
C GLU A 935 10.97 -42.93 -6.86
N LYS A 936 10.65 -41.77 -7.44
CA LYS A 936 10.92 -41.45 -8.84
C LYS A 936 12.36 -41.01 -9.11
N ASN A 937 13.11 -40.61 -8.09
CA ASN A 937 14.47 -40.08 -8.24
C ASN A 937 15.44 -40.69 -7.21
N PRO A 938 15.74 -42.01 -7.32
CA PRO A 938 16.50 -42.76 -6.32
C PRO A 938 17.98 -42.35 -6.18
N GLU A 939 18.49 -41.50 -7.08
CA GLU A 939 19.88 -40.99 -7.02
C GLU A 939 20.01 -39.68 -6.21
N ILE A 940 18.90 -39.08 -5.79
CA ILE A 940 18.89 -37.87 -4.97
C ILE A 940 18.95 -38.28 -3.50
N THR A 941 20.04 -37.93 -2.83
CA THR A 941 20.14 -38.04 -1.36
C THR A 941 19.72 -36.71 -0.75
N LEU A 942 18.62 -36.70 0.01
CA LEU A 942 18.21 -35.48 0.72
C LEU A 942 19.24 -35.18 1.83
N PRO A 943 19.58 -33.90 2.05
CA PRO A 943 20.37 -33.47 3.19
C PRO A 943 19.74 -33.96 4.52
N ASP A 944 20.57 -34.47 5.43
CA ASP A 944 20.15 -35.08 6.70
C ASP A 944 19.29 -34.15 7.60
N ASP A 945 19.31 -32.83 7.33
CA ASP A 945 18.62 -31.81 8.10
C ASP A 945 17.18 -31.49 7.63
N ILE A 946 16.80 -31.92 6.42
CA ILE A 946 15.47 -31.59 5.87
C ILE A 946 14.36 -32.29 6.65
N LEU A 947 14.53 -33.57 7.00
CA LEU A 947 13.51 -34.32 7.72
C LEU A 947 13.30 -33.78 9.16
N PRO A 948 14.35 -33.50 9.95
CA PRO A 948 14.22 -32.79 11.22
C PRO A 948 13.54 -31.41 11.11
N ARG A 949 13.78 -30.66 10.02
CA ARG A 949 13.17 -29.34 9.80
C ARG A 949 11.68 -29.42 9.46
N ILE A 950 11.27 -30.43 8.69
CA ILE A 950 9.85 -30.74 8.45
C ILE A 950 9.18 -31.08 9.78
N THR A 951 9.79 -31.96 10.58
CA THR A 951 9.28 -32.31 11.92
C THR A 951 9.24 -31.11 12.88
N ALA A 952 10.21 -30.19 12.81
CA ALA A 952 10.19 -28.97 13.60
C ALA A 952 9.05 -28.03 13.19
N LEU A 953 8.78 -27.92 11.89
CA LEU A 953 7.67 -27.13 11.36
C LEU A 953 6.30 -27.75 11.74
N GLU A 954 6.18 -29.06 11.69
CA GLU A 954 5.00 -29.80 12.15
C GLU A 954 4.72 -29.55 13.63
N ASN A 955 5.75 -29.55 14.48
CA ASN A 955 5.63 -29.25 15.90
C ASN A 955 5.22 -27.79 16.15
N GLN A 956 5.76 -26.83 15.40
CA GLN A 956 5.37 -25.42 15.50
C GLN A 956 3.91 -25.18 15.09
N ILE A 957 3.44 -25.86 14.04
CA ILE A 957 2.03 -25.81 13.63
C ILE A 957 1.13 -26.47 14.68
N ALA A 958 1.54 -27.62 15.24
CA ALA A 958 0.80 -28.29 16.31
C ALA A 958 0.70 -27.43 17.59
N ASP A 959 1.74 -26.65 17.90
CA ASP A 959 1.77 -25.68 19.01
C ASP A 959 0.80 -24.51 18.79
N LEU A 960 0.74 -23.97 17.57
CA LEU A 960 -0.18 -22.89 17.22
C LEU A 960 -1.65 -23.32 17.25
N LEU A 961 -1.94 -24.57 16.88
CA LEU A 961 -3.30 -25.11 16.84
C LEU A 961 -3.78 -25.68 18.19
N TYR A 962 -2.92 -25.70 19.21
CA TYR A 962 -3.23 -26.29 20.49
C TYR A 962 -4.32 -25.53 21.25
N LYS A 963 -5.43 -26.22 21.57
CA LYS A 963 -6.44 -25.75 22.52
C LYS A 963 -6.30 -26.51 23.83
N ALA A 964 -6.11 -25.79 24.94
CA ALA A 964 -6.04 -26.40 26.27
C ALA A 964 -7.35 -27.12 26.62
N ILE A 965 -7.24 -28.23 27.35
CA ILE A 965 -8.42 -28.99 27.83
C ILE A 965 -9.33 -28.12 28.71
N SER A 966 -10.63 -28.22 28.49
CA SER A 966 -11.67 -27.59 29.30
C SER A 966 -12.84 -28.55 29.54
N ILE A 967 -13.48 -28.42 30.70
CA ILE A 967 -14.69 -29.17 31.06
C ILE A 967 -15.90 -28.25 30.83
N THR A 968 -16.57 -28.43 29.70
CA THR A 968 -17.69 -27.57 29.28
C THR A 968 -18.92 -27.82 30.15
N SER A 969 -19.18 -29.08 30.53
CA SER A 969 -20.28 -29.44 31.45
C SER A 969 -19.83 -30.47 32.49
N PHE A 970 -20.36 -30.37 33.70
CA PHE A 970 -20.29 -31.40 34.71
C PHE A 970 -21.53 -31.31 35.61
N THR A 971 -22.37 -32.33 35.59
CA THR A 971 -23.70 -32.34 36.21
C THR A 971 -23.98 -33.66 36.92
N THR A 972 -25.01 -33.66 37.76
CA THR A 972 -25.52 -34.82 38.47
C THR A 972 -27.02 -34.96 38.22
N ASN A 973 -27.54 -36.18 38.15
CA ASN A 973 -28.98 -36.44 38.04
C ASN A 973 -29.76 -36.14 39.33
N VAL A 974 -29.08 -36.12 40.49
CA VAL A 974 -29.65 -35.74 41.78
C VAL A 974 -28.89 -34.52 42.28
N THR A 975 -29.56 -33.36 42.31
CA THR A 975 -29.00 -32.09 42.81
C THR A 975 -29.51 -31.76 44.21
N THR A 976 -30.67 -32.28 44.58
CA THR A 976 -31.27 -32.15 45.91
C THR A 976 -31.85 -33.47 46.42
N ALA A 977 -31.76 -33.70 47.72
CA ALA A 977 -32.32 -34.85 48.43
C ALA A 977 -32.97 -34.40 49.75
N GLU A 978 -33.90 -35.20 50.30
CA GLU A 978 -34.55 -34.88 51.57
C GLU A 978 -33.63 -35.23 52.75
N LEU A 979 -33.52 -34.36 53.75
CA LEU A 979 -32.79 -34.66 54.99
C LEU A 979 -33.34 -35.94 55.65
N GLY A 980 -32.45 -36.85 56.05
CA GLY A 980 -32.79 -38.19 56.55
C GLY A 980 -32.87 -39.27 55.46
N SER A 981 -32.97 -38.89 54.19
CA SER A 981 -32.94 -39.86 53.09
C SER A 981 -31.51 -40.32 52.78
N THR A 982 -31.37 -41.39 52.00
CA THR A 982 -30.08 -41.88 51.49
C THR A 982 -30.11 -41.94 49.97
N VAL A 983 -29.16 -41.28 49.31
CA VAL A 983 -29.00 -41.36 47.85
C VAL A 983 -28.06 -42.53 47.52
N ASN A 984 -28.65 -43.61 47.00
CA ASN A 984 -27.93 -44.85 46.66
C ASN A 984 -27.55 -44.96 45.18
N SER A 985 -28.17 -44.18 44.29
CA SER A 985 -27.85 -44.18 42.86
C SER A 985 -27.63 -42.75 42.39
N LEU A 986 -26.43 -42.49 41.85
CA LEU A 986 -26.03 -41.17 41.35
C LEU A 986 -25.35 -41.32 39.99
N THR A 987 -25.77 -40.53 39.02
CA THR A 987 -25.13 -40.43 37.70
C THR A 987 -24.49 -39.07 37.58
N LEU A 988 -23.16 -39.06 37.51
CA LEU A 988 -22.35 -37.89 37.21
C LEU A 988 -22.06 -37.88 35.71
N LYS A 989 -22.34 -36.76 35.01
CA LYS A 989 -22.17 -36.63 33.56
C LYS A 989 -21.31 -35.41 33.24
N TRP A 990 -20.42 -35.52 32.26
CA TRP A 990 -19.53 -34.44 31.87
C TRP A 990 -19.34 -34.34 30.35
N THR A 991 -18.77 -33.21 29.93
CA THR A 991 -18.35 -32.97 28.55
C THR A 991 -17.06 -32.18 28.56
N THR A 992 -16.13 -32.55 27.70
CA THR A 992 -14.85 -31.86 27.49
C THR A 992 -14.75 -31.35 26.06
N ASN A 993 -13.93 -30.32 25.82
CA ASN A 993 -13.70 -29.78 24.47
C ASN A 993 -12.81 -30.67 23.58
N LYS A 994 -12.03 -31.57 24.18
CA LYS A 994 -11.24 -32.62 23.52
C LYS A 994 -11.11 -33.84 24.43
N VAL A 995 -10.60 -34.96 23.91
CA VAL A 995 -10.36 -36.18 24.70
C VAL A 995 -9.20 -35.93 25.67
N PRO A 996 -9.37 -36.11 26.98
CA PRO A 996 -8.28 -35.91 27.94
C PRO A 996 -7.27 -37.06 27.93
N LYS A 997 -6.02 -36.76 28.27
CA LYS A 997 -4.96 -37.74 28.59
C LYS A 997 -5.24 -38.46 29.91
N SER A 998 -5.75 -37.74 30.91
CA SER A 998 -6.17 -38.33 32.18
C SER A 998 -7.40 -37.63 32.73
N LEU A 999 -8.29 -38.39 33.37
CA LEU A 999 -9.50 -37.90 33.99
C LEU A 999 -9.57 -38.41 35.43
N ILE A 1000 -9.78 -37.53 36.40
CA ILE A 1000 -9.81 -37.85 37.83
C ILE A 1000 -11.11 -37.31 38.42
N LEU A 1001 -11.89 -38.16 39.09
CA LEU A 1001 -13.06 -37.78 39.86
C LEU A 1001 -12.72 -37.88 41.35
N ASP A 1002 -12.62 -36.73 42.02
CA ASP A 1002 -12.10 -36.49 43.38
C ASP A 1002 -10.68 -37.03 43.59
N SER A 1003 -10.54 -38.35 43.71
CA SER A 1003 -9.26 -39.06 43.87
C SER A 1003 -9.19 -40.34 43.05
N GLU A 1004 -10.23 -40.65 42.29
CA GLU A 1004 -10.30 -41.87 41.46
C GLU A 1004 -10.00 -41.56 40.00
N VAL A 1005 -9.08 -42.31 39.40
CA VAL A 1005 -8.79 -42.22 37.97
C VAL A 1005 -9.93 -42.87 37.17
N ILE A 1006 -10.48 -42.12 36.22
CA ILE A 1006 -11.59 -42.53 35.37
C ILE A 1006 -11.07 -42.73 33.93
N ASN A 1007 -11.61 -43.73 33.23
CA ASN A 1007 -11.33 -43.93 31.81
C ASN A 1007 -11.73 -42.68 31.00
N THR A 1008 -10.81 -42.16 30.21
CA THR A 1008 -10.95 -40.89 29.48
C THR A 1008 -11.96 -40.95 28.33
N SER A 1009 -12.37 -42.15 27.90
CA SER A 1009 -13.45 -42.34 26.92
C SER A 1009 -14.85 -42.21 27.51
N LEU A 1010 -14.99 -42.21 28.85
CA LEU A 1010 -16.27 -42.06 29.51
C LEU A 1010 -16.70 -40.60 29.54
N SER A 1011 -17.99 -40.37 29.35
CA SER A 1011 -18.67 -39.06 29.53
C SER A 1011 -19.62 -39.05 30.72
N GLN A 1012 -19.69 -40.17 31.45
CA GLN A 1012 -20.52 -40.32 32.64
C GLN A 1012 -20.00 -41.44 33.55
N LYS A 1013 -20.38 -41.38 34.82
CA LYS A 1013 -20.18 -42.44 35.80
C LYS A 1013 -21.41 -42.61 36.68
N VAL A 1014 -21.84 -43.85 36.83
CA VAL A 1014 -22.92 -44.25 37.72
C VAL A 1014 -22.31 -44.81 39.00
N LEU A 1015 -22.65 -44.22 40.14
CA LEU A 1015 -22.32 -44.71 41.47
C LEU A 1015 -23.54 -45.47 42.01
N THR A 1016 -23.41 -46.79 42.12
CA THR A 1016 -24.40 -47.65 42.78
C THR A 1016 -24.00 -47.84 44.25
N ASN A 1017 -24.99 -47.92 45.14
CA ASN A 1017 -24.82 -47.97 46.60
C ASN A 1017 -23.99 -46.80 47.16
N ALA A 1018 -24.18 -45.60 46.62
CA ALA A 1018 -23.38 -44.43 46.98
C ALA A 1018 -23.48 -44.00 48.45
N GLY A 1019 -24.54 -44.41 49.17
CA GLY A 1019 -24.68 -44.23 50.62
C GLY A 1019 -24.62 -42.77 51.08
N ILE A 1020 -24.98 -41.81 50.24
CA ILE A 1020 -24.84 -40.39 50.54
C ILE A 1020 -26.01 -39.95 51.43
N THR A 1021 -25.71 -39.39 52.60
CA THR A 1021 -26.71 -39.00 53.62
C THR A 1021 -26.63 -37.51 54.02
N SER A 1022 -25.68 -36.78 53.46
CA SER A 1022 -25.44 -35.35 53.70
C SER A 1022 -24.92 -34.67 52.44
N ASP A 1023 -24.86 -33.33 52.47
CA ASP A 1023 -24.31 -32.53 51.37
C ASP A 1023 -22.97 -33.10 50.88
N LYS A 1024 -22.82 -33.22 49.56
CA LYS A 1024 -21.61 -33.77 48.95
C LYS A 1024 -21.30 -33.06 47.63
N THR A 1025 -20.04 -32.70 47.45
CA THR A 1025 -19.52 -32.12 46.22
C THR A 1025 -18.49 -33.06 45.62
N TYR A 1026 -18.69 -33.38 44.33
CA TYR A 1026 -17.74 -34.11 43.51
C TYR A 1026 -16.96 -33.13 42.65
N ARG A 1027 -15.66 -33.39 42.43
CA ARG A 1027 -14.79 -32.61 41.55
C ARG A 1027 -14.24 -33.50 40.44
N LEU A 1028 -14.45 -33.10 39.19
CA LEU A 1028 -13.83 -33.73 38.04
C LEU A 1028 -12.63 -32.89 37.60
N THR A 1029 -11.47 -33.52 37.38
CA THR A 1029 -10.26 -32.92 36.85
C THR A 1029 -9.84 -33.65 35.57
N ALA A 1030 -9.70 -32.92 34.48
CA ALA A 1030 -9.25 -33.43 33.18
C ALA A 1030 -7.88 -32.83 32.85
N THR A 1031 -6.94 -33.65 32.42
CA THR A 1031 -5.58 -33.22 32.01
C THR A 1031 -5.30 -33.74 30.61
N ASP A 1032 -4.57 -32.97 29.80
CA ASP A 1032 -4.27 -33.31 28.40
C ASP A 1032 -2.82 -33.72 28.13
N GLU A 1033 -2.52 -33.96 26.84
CA GLU A 1033 -1.21 -34.38 26.33
C GLU A 1033 -0.06 -33.45 26.75
N ARG A 1034 -0.34 -32.15 26.90
CA ARG A 1034 0.63 -31.13 27.32
C ARG A 1034 0.61 -30.86 28.82
N ASN A 1035 -0.11 -31.69 29.58
CA ASN A 1035 -0.29 -31.57 31.02
C ASN A 1035 -1.04 -30.29 31.46
N ALA A 1036 -1.78 -29.63 30.57
CA ALA A 1036 -2.73 -28.60 30.99
C ALA A 1036 -3.94 -29.28 31.64
N SER A 1037 -4.52 -28.66 32.66
CA SER A 1037 -5.61 -29.26 33.44
C SER A 1037 -6.79 -28.31 33.65
N ALA A 1038 -8.01 -28.85 33.59
CA ALA A 1038 -9.25 -28.15 33.94
C ALA A 1038 -10.01 -28.90 35.03
N SER A 1039 -10.74 -28.19 35.90
CA SER A 1039 -11.55 -28.79 36.96
C SER A 1039 -12.95 -28.17 37.07
N LYS A 1040 -13.97 -28.99 37.38
CA LYS A 1040 -15.35 -28.55 37.60
C LYS A 1040 -16.02 -29.38 38.70
N THR A 1041 -17.02 -28.83 39.38
CA THR A 1041 -17.70 -29.51 40.50
C THR A 1041 -19.19 -29.73 40.27
N ALA A 1042 -19.73 -30.80 40.84
CA ALA A 1042 -21.17 -31.10 40.89
C ALA A 1042 -21.56 -31.42 42.34
N SER A 1043 -22.61 -30.79 42.85
CA SER A 1043 -23.00 -30.88 44.26
C SER A 1043 -24.41 -31.42 44.43
N ILE A 1044 -24.62 -32.10 45.56
CA ILE A 1044 -25.92 -32.54 46.06
C ILE A 1044 -26.17 -31.84 47.39
N ALA A 1045 -27.35 -31.23 47.55
CA ALA A 1045 -27.77 -30.62 48.80
C ALA A 1045 -28.91 -31.42 49.46
N PHE A 1046 -28.78 -31.69 50.76
CA PHE A 1046 -29.80 -32.31 51.58
C PHE A 1046 -30.61 -31.23 52.28
N LEU A 1047 -31.87 -31.10 51.86
CA LEU A 1047 -32.77 -30.05 52.30
C LEU A 1047 -33.98 -30.66 53.01
N ASN A 1048 -34.66 -29.90 53.86
CA ASN A 1048 -35.94 -30.34 54.39
C ASN A 1048 -37.10 -29.75 53.57
N GLY A 1049 -38.30 -30.32 53.72
CA GLY A 1049 -39.48 -29.88 53.01
C GLY A 1049 -40.07 -28.59 53.59
N CYS A 1050 -40.42 -27.64 52.73
CA CYS A 1050 -41.44 -26.65 53.02
C CYS A 1050 -42.78 -27.20 52.52
N TYR A 1051 -43.78 -27.25 53.40
CA TYR A 1051 -45.07 -27.89 53.13
C TYR A 1051 -46.17 -26.84 53.04
N TYR A 1052 -47.09 -26.98 52.07
CA TYR A 1052 -48.28 -26.14 51.98
C TYR A 1052 -49.48 -26.90 51.46
N GLY A 1053 -50.66 -26.55 51.96
CA GLY A 1053 -51.90 -27.21 51.55
C GLY A 1053 -53.11 -26.59 52.20
N VAL A 1054 -54.23 -27.31 52.18
CA VAL A 1054 -55.50 -26.84 52.73
C VAL A 1054 -56.08 -27.87 53.70
N SER A 1055 -56.81 -27.41 54.72
CA SER A 1055 -57.53 -28.28 55.65
C SER A 1055 -58.65 -27.51 56.35
N SER A 1056 -59.77 -28.19 56.64
CA SER A 1056 -60.87 -27.67 57.43
C SER A 1056 -60.66 -27.80 58.94
N ASP A 1057 -59.66 -28.57 59.36
CA ASP A 1057 -59.39 -28.85 60.76
C ASP A 1057 -58.59 -27.70 61.40
N VAL A 1058 -59.13 -27.11 62.47
CA VAL A 1058 -58.58 -25.91 63.11
C VAL A 1058 -58.08 -26.13 64.54
N SER A 1059 -58.23 -27.34 65.07
CA SER A 1059 -57.85 -27.66 66.45
C SER A 1059 -56.33 -27.81 66.59
N ASP A 1060 -55.78 -27.37 67.72
CA ASP A 1060 -54.34 -27.54 68.03
C ASP A 1060 -53.91 -29.01 68.03
N ALA A 1061 -54.82 -29.94 68.35
CA ALA A 1061 -54.58 -31.39 68.31
C ALA A 1061 -54.47 -31.93 66.88
N ALA A 1062 -55.19 -31.34 65.92
CA ALA A 1062 -55.15 -31.73 64.51
C ALA A 1062 -53.87 -31.27 63.80
N ILE A 1063 -53.23 -30.18 64.24
CA ILE A 1063 -51.94 -29.73 63.70
C ILE A 1063 -50.81 -30.62 64.24
N ASN A 1064 -50.55 -31.71 63.52
CA ASN A 1064 -49.58 -32.76 63.86
C ASN A 1064 -48.80 -33.23 62.60
N ASN A 1065 -47.86 -34.18 62.78
CA ASN A 1065 -47.04 -34.68 61.66
C ASN A 1065 -47.86 -35.25 60.51
N GLN A 1066 -48.96 -35.94 60.80
CA GLN A 1066 -49.79 -36.57 59.78
C GLN A 1066 -50.45 -35.52 58.87
N LEU A 1067 -50.93 -34.41 59.45
CA LEU A 1067 -51.48 -33.30 58.67
C LEU A 1067 -50.42 -32.64 57.79
N ILE A 1068 -49.24 -32.31 58.33
CA ILE A 1068 -48.17 -31.66 57.56
C ILE A 1068 -47.69 -32.56 56.41
N LEU A 1069 -47.59 -33.87 56.64
CA LEU A 1069 -47.20 -34.84 55.59
C LEU A 1069 -48.24 -34.98 54.47
N SER A 1070 -49.50 -34.58 54.69
CA SER A 1070 -50.52 -34.57 53.63
C SER A 1070 -50.43 -33.35 52.69
N PHE A 1071 -49.62 -32.35 53.04
CA PHE A 1071 -49.47 -31.13 52.25
C PHE A 1071 -48.46 -31.30 51.10
N THR A 1072 -48.52 -30.38 50.14
CA THR A 1072 -47.58 -30.30 49.03
C THR A 1072 -46.19 -29.98 49.56
N LYS A 1073 -45.24 -30.87 49.33
CA LYS A 1073 -43.84 -30.75 49.77
C LYS A 1073 -42.95 -30.15 48.69
N VAL A 1074 -42.10 -29.20 49.05
CA VAL A 1074 -40.99 -28.73 48.21
C VAL A 1074 -39.72 -28.66 49.04
N LEU A 1075 -38.67 -29.37 48.62
CA LEU A 1075 -37.36 -29.32 49.27
C LEU A 1075 -36.72 -27.95 49.05
N SER A 1076 -36.40 -27.25 50.14
CA SER A 1076 -35.90 -25.89 50.07
C SER A 1076 -35.11 -25.53 51.33
N ASN A 1077 -34.07 -24.72 51.16
CA ASN A 1077 -33.40 -24.04 52.27
C ASN A 1077 -33.76 -22.55 52.36
N SER A 1078 -34.76 -22.13 51.59
CA SER A 1078 -35.28 -20.77 51.57
C SER A 1078 -36.72 -20.75 52.06
N LYS A 1079 -37.04 -19.74 52.88
CA LYS A 1079 -38.42 -19.41 53.26
C LYS A 1079 -39.21 -18.75 52.12
N ALA A 1080 -38.51 -18.11 51.19
CA ALA A 1080 -39.11 -17.36 50.11
C ALA A 1080 -39.63 -18.29 49.00
N ARG A 1081 -40.89 -18.08 48.59
CA ARG A 1081 -41.54 -18.83 47.51
C ARG A 1081 -42.89 -18.21 47.12
N THR A 1082 -43.37 -18.56 45.94
CA THR A 1082 -44.76 -18.33 45.55
C THR A 1082 -45.50 -19.65 45.56
N ILE A 1083 -46.69 -19.69 46.17
CA ILE A 1083 -47.58 -20.85 46.16
C ILE A 1083 -48.95 -20.47 45.63
N THR A 1084 -49.61 -21.41 44.96
CA THR A 1084 -51.01 -21.27 44.53
C THR A 1084 -51.80 -22.45 45.07
N VAL A 1085 -52.91 -22.17 45.74
CA VAL A 1085 -53.78 -23.17 46.39
C VAL A 1085 -55.24 -22.79 46.20
N ASN A 1086 -56.14 -23.78 46.20
CA ASN A 1086 -57.57 -23.58 45.99
C ASN A 1086 -58.40 -24.20 47.13
N PRO A 1087 -58.46 -23.57 48.32
CA PRO A 1087 -59.27 -24.04 49.45
C PRO A 1087 -60.78 -24.05 49.13
N GLY A 1088 -61.46 -25.13 49.52
CA GLY A 1088 -62.92 -25.22 49.54
C GLY A 1088 -63.57 -24.33 50.62
N THR A 1089 -64.90 -24.24 50.63
CA THR A 1089 -65.68 -23.29 51.43
C THR A 1089 -65.38 -23.33 52.94
N ASP A 1090 -64.98 -24.49 53.47
CA ASP A 1090 -64.67 -24.70 54.89
C ASP A 1090 -63.17 -24.96 55.18
N GLU A 1091 -62.28 -24.71 54.22
CA GLU A 1091 -60.85 -25.01 54.35
C GLU A 1091 -60.00 -23.74 54.52
N TYR A 1092 -58.96 -23.85 55.35
CA TYR A 1092 -57.90 -22.85 55.52
C TYR A 1092 -56.66 -23.26 54.74
N ILE A 1093 -55.83 -22.29 54.39
CA ILE A 1093 -54.51 -22.51 53.79
C ILE A 1093 -53.48 -22.65 54.90
N TYR A 1094 -52.63 -23.66 54.82
CA TYR A 1094 -51.54 -23.92 55.75
C TYR A 1094 -50.17 -23.83 55.05
N TYR A 1095 -49.18 -23.27 55.74
CA TYR A 1095 -47.77 -23.25 55.33
C TYR A 1095 -46.88 -23.66 56.50
N ALA A 1096 -46.20 -24.79 56.38
CA ALA A 1096 -45.30 -25.31 57.39
C ALA A 1096 -43.85 -25.28 56.90
N ILE A 1097 -42.96 -24.66 57.68
CA ILE A 1097 -41.55 -24.53 57.35
C ILE A 1097 -40.66 -24.90 58.54
N PRO A 1098 -39.42 -25.36 58.29
CA PRO A 1098 -38.43 -25.49 59.34
C PRO A 1098 -38.26 -24.17 60.11
N ALA A 1099 -38.33 -24.23 61.43
CA ALA A 1099 -38.23 -23.04 62.29
C ALA A 1099 -36.87 -22.32 62.12
N ARG A 1100 -35.82 -23.06 61.75
CA ARG A 1100 -34.49 -22.52 61.44
C ARG A 1100 -34.45 -21.55 60.25
N LEU A 1101 -35.46 -21.58 59.36
CA LEU A 1101 -35.56 -20.64 58.23
C LEU A 1101 -36.15 -19.27 58.65
N GLY A 1102 -36.52 -19.12 59.92
CA GLY A 1102 -37.05 -17.88 60.49
C GLY A 1102 -38.53 -17.65 60.18
N THR A 1103 -39.00 -16.44 60.49
CA THR A 1103 -40.39 -16.03 60.27
C THR A 1103 -40.59 -15.58 58.81
N PRO A 1104 -41.58 -16.14 58.09
CA PRO A 1104 -41.94 -15.71 56.74
C PRO A 1104 -42.90 -14.52 56.78
N VAL A 1105 -42.81 -13.68 55.75
CA VAL A 1105 -43.79 -12.63 55.44
C VAL A 1105 -44.68 -13.12 54.30
N PHE A 1106 -46.00 -12.98 54.45
CA PHE A 1106 -46.98 -13.44 53.46
C PHE A 1106 -47.61 -12.25 52.75
N LYS A 1107 -47.72 -12.33 51.43
CA LYS A 1107 -48.45 -11.37 50.60
C LYS A 1107 -49.53 -12.10 49.81
N VAL A 1108 -50.78 -11.75 50.05
CA VAL A 1108 -51.95 -12.29 49.35
C VAL A 1108 -52.45 -11.24 48.38
N SER A 1109 -52.41 -11.51 47.08
CA SER A 1109 -52.77 -10.55 46.03
C SER A 1109 -52.05 -9.20 46.13
N GLY A 1110 -50.76 -9.22 46.54
CA GLY A 1110 -49.92 -8.02 46.68
C GLY A 1110 -50.01 -7.29 48.03
N PHE A 1111 -50.90 -7.70 48.94
CA PHE A 1111 -51.04 -7.09 50.27
C PHE A 1111 -50.42 -7.98 51.35
N GLU A 1112 -49.59 -7.39 52.21
CA GLU A 1112 -48.95 -8.09 53.33
C GLU A 1112 -49.97 -8.51 54.41
N GLY A 1113 -49.84 -9.73 54.92
CA GLY A 1113 -50.66 -10.28 55.99
C GLY A 1113 -51.51 -11.49 55.56
N GLY A 1114 -52.62 -11.72 56.26
CA GLY A 1114 -53.56 -12.80 55.95
C GLY A 1114 -53.18 -14.19 56.49
N PHE A 1115 -52.07 -14.31 57.22
CA PHE A 1115 -51.62 -15.54 57.87
C PHE A 1115 -51.15 -15.28 59.30
N SER A 1116 -51.31 -16.27 60.17
CA SER A 1116 -50.84 -16.25 61.57
C SER A 1116 -50.16 -17.56 61.93
N LEU A 1117 -49.19 -17.52 62.85
CA LEU A 1117 -48.56 -18.73 63.38
C LEU A 1117 -49.62 -19.53 64.14
N ALA A 1118 -49.94 -20.72 63.66
CA ALA A 1118 -50.91 -21.61 64.27
C ALA A 1118 -50.24 -22.50 65.33
N LYS A 1119 -49.05 -23.05 65.03
CA LYS A 1119 -48.34 -23.94 65.97
C LYS A 1119 -46.86 -24.06 65.62
N THR A 1120 -46.02 -24.24 66.64
CA THR A 1120 -44.67 -24.78 66.49
C THR A 1120 -44.64 -26.20 67.05
N LEU A 1121 -44.15 -27.16 66.29
CA LEU A 1121 -44.04 -28.55 66.76
C LEU A 1121 -42.77 -29.24 66.25
N SER A 1122 -42.34 -30.28 66.98
CA SER A 1122 -41.31 -31.21 66.54
C SER A 1122 -41.88 -32.09 65.42
N PHE A 1123 -41.43 -31.85 64.20
CA PHE A 1123 -41.92 -32.53 63.01
C PHE A 1123 -40.88 -33.54 62.50
N THR A 1124 -41.33 -34.76 62.20
CA THR A 1124 -40.52 -35.79 61.55
C THR A 1124 -40.99 -35.94 60.11
N ASN A 1125 -40.09 -35.71 59.16
CA ASN A 1125 -40.41 -35.84 57.74
C ASN A 1125 -40.56 -37.32 57.33
N ALA A 1126 -40.97 -37.54 56.08
CA ALA A 1126 -41.17 -38.90 55.54
C ALA A 1126 -39.88 -39.75 55.53
N SER A 1127 -38.72 -39.09 55.55
CA SER A 1127 -37.40 -39.73 55.56
C SER A 1127 -36.83 -39.92 56.97
N GLY A 1128 -37.61 -39.66 58.03
CA GLY A 1128 -37.22 -39.93 59.42
C GLY A 1128 -36.36 -38.86 60.09
N TYR A 1129 -36.11 -37.72 59.44
CA TYR A 1129 -35.41 -36.59 60.05
C TYR A 1129 -36.35 -35.70 60.85
N THR A 1130 -35.96 -35.38 62.08
CA THR A 1130 -36.78 -34.58 63.01
C THR A 1130 -36.17 -33.20 63.23
N GLU A 1131 -36.97 -32.15 63.00
CA GLU A 1131 -36.66 -30.78 63.43
C GLU A 1131 -37.94 -30.00 63.77
N ASN A 1132 -37.78 -28.84 64.41
CA ASN A 1132 -38.93 -27.99 64.75
C ASN A 1132 -39.48 -27.28 63.51
N TYR A 1133 -40.80 -27.30 63.33
CA TYR A 1133 -41.52 -26.63 62.25
C TYR A 1133 -42.46 -25.57 62.80
N ASN A 1134 -42.49 -24.42 62.14
CA ASN A 1134 -43.49 -23.37 62.33
C ASN A 1134 -44.60 -23.57 61.29
N VAL A 1135 -45.83 -23.75 61.75
CA VAL A 1135 -47.03 -23.92 60.92
C VAL A 1135 -47.85 -22.65 60.96
N TYR A 1136 -48.00 -22.01 59.82
CA TYR A 1136 -48.83 -20.83 59.61
C TYR A 1136 -50.16 -21.23 58.99
N ARG A 1137 -51.24 -20.53 59.36
CA ARG A 1137 -52.60 -20.73 58.82
C ARG A 1137 -53.15 -19.40 58.32
N SER A 1138 -53.91 -19.43 57.23
CA SER A 1138 -54.64 -18.26 56.75
C SER A 1138 -55.65 -17.77 57.80
N THR A 1139 -55.89 -16.48 57.84
CA THR A 1139 -56.89 -15.89 58.76
C THR A 1139 -58.32 -16.28 58.36
N ASN A 1140 -58.55 -16.42 57.05
CA ASN A 1140 -59.87 -16.70 56.47
C ASN A 1140 -59.90 -18.07 55.79
N LYS A 1141 -61.08 -18.70 55.82
CA LYS A 1141 -61.41 -19.94 55.08
C LYS A 1141 -62.00 -19.63 53.71
N GLY A 1142 -62.00 -20.61 52.80
CA GLY A 1142 -62.74 -20.52 51.54
C GLY A 1142 -62.27 -19.40 50.60
N LEU A 1143 -60.96 -19.17 50.55
CA LEU A 1143 -60.35 -18.09 49.75
C LEU A 1143 -60.40 -18.34 48.23
N GLY A 1144 -60.84 -19.52 47.77
CA GLY A 1144 -60.80 -19.90 46.35
C GLY A 1144 -59.37 -19.94 45.81
N ASN A 1145 -59.20 -19.94 44.49
CA ASN A 1145 -57.87 -20.05 43.87
C ASN A 1145 -57.00 -18.82 44.20
N THR A 1146 -56.05 -18.99 45.12
CA THR A 1146 -55.28 -17.91 45.74
C THR A 1146 -53.79 -18.13 45.50
N THR A 1147 -53.10 -17.09 45.02
CA THR A 1147 -51.64 -17.06 44.91
C THR A 1147 -51.06 -16.21 46.04
N ILE A 1148 -50.01 -16.73 46.67
CA ILE A 1148 -49.39 -16.16 47.87
C ILE A 1148 -47.88 -16.07 47.62
N ASP A 1149 -47.34 -14.86 47.73
CA ASP A 1149 -45.91 -14.62 47.73
C ASP A 1149 -45.38 -14.60 49.16
N ILE A 1150 -44.39 -15.43 49.43
CA ILE A 1150 -43.78 -15.65 50.74
C ILE A 1150 -42.32 -15.20 50.67
N SER A 1151 -41.85 -14.43 51.66
CA SER A 1151 -40.47 -13.92 51.73
C SER A 1151 -39.82 -13.99 53.10
#